data_AF-A0A0K3AWG9-F1
#
_entry.id   AF-A0A0K3AWG9-F1
#
_cell.length_a   1.000
_cell.length_b   1.000
_cell.length_c   1.000
_cell.angle_alpha   90.00
_cell.angle_beta   90.00
_cell.angle_gamma   90.00
#
_symmetry.space_group_name_H-M   'P 1'
#
loop_
_entity.id
_entity.type
_entity.pdbx_description
1 polymer ?
#
loop_
_entity_poly.entity_id
_entity_poly.type
_entity_poly.pdbx_seq_one_letter_code
_entity_poly.pdbx_strand_id
1 'polypeptide(L)'
;MTRQPVYVVCADGEEDLAEKLAGPLRDGGYDVTHDGTVLVGESRIGVALKAMDSGVPIVLCATTRSVGSSWAHKIVNAGYARASRVFVVQMEDQAYVDQLAVKTKVAKYYADPVTGVRELLNALAAQFPPVRDPQGDTTASTNGLPYLDQPTDLMTFDVDALQDYRTQLRTEVAGRLPAGLTPWQFLEQIEVWTGSKLTRTGALLFGRSATSACSAAMVKCVRYYGLDRSDQRDSETYEGPVTTQIVKAHAFVAKHVRRGERPSEHHAQAVPVYAYPMIAVREIIANAVVHRDYSHLSSCVHVRVFDDRVEISSPGGWIGYDIPSGEKHELAEFNGQSVKRNYRLAHLLSWVRLVEGEGSGIPSALRDCRDGGSAIPTVLREKDFITVTIWPRPVRHAPQPVQDVTVGGSGQRLLPPRTLPRGVKTFVGREAELGWLESSQDAGVFLITGAPGTGKTTLAVNFAHQVADHYPDGQLYVDLRGFSPSGRPVQASEALLLFLDALGVSRQAMPVELDARVALYRSMVAERRMLVLLDNARSSEQVLPLLPGAPECRVLVTSRARLADLVAKNDAVQVALNVFDRNAGIALLSRCLGDERVDAEPEEAAKLVEYCGGLPLALRIVAAHAAAHPEFPLQVLAGELNDANNRLAVLAGDDESASIRAAFSWTYQALSPESARVFRLLGLHPEPDIGLPAVAALTGLSEPQAQQVLREVCVAHLIHHYKPGRYRFHDLLRLYAHEQAMAIDSDWERDEAIRRVLDHYINRGAEADRHWFASERPVLLAAIDFAAQSGLDERAWRLAAVITPFLDQQGLWHDLAAVLQTALTAADQARDRQAQADIHRSLGAVHGQFGRIAEAVRHYELSLGLCRDLGNEVGEARSELALSEVHGRRNQPDEAVFHARVALDLFRRNADRHGEADALVTLADCAAQTGAPRQALPEFHAARELYRDLDNRRGESVALEGLGLVHHRLYQFADAVEHYEAALRLSREGGNRYAEAVTLNRLGDTYRALGDRIKARSTWQHALGLLNEFGDPDAETVLAKLAELEQRGIASSQDPAILVVDVARLTLRELADFRTLRDGPLRALKKAFRRTDIDWDTCRAQYRGDGVMIVVPAEVAKAVFVDVLPQALVAAVHEHNLRQPESRRLRLRVALHSGEVPVDDDGPGSASVNFAFRLVDADPLRRALDESVGPVAFIASSTFYDNVIRPHPNADLSAYEQVSVAIKETDATAWIHVPSLES
;
A
#
# COMPACT_ATOMS: atom_id res chain seq x y z
N MET A 1 -48.06 -7.95 17.84
CA MET A 1 -47.00 -8.72 18.52
C MET A 1 -45.72 -7.93 18.37
N THR A 2 -45.11 -7.44 19.44
CA THR A 2 -43.80 -6.78 19.37
C THR A 2 -42.75 -7.86 19.49
N ARG A 3 -42.34 -8.42 18.34
CA ARG A 3 -41.14 -9.26 18.27
C ARG A 3 -39.94 -8.39 18.60
N GLN A 4 -39.02 -8.90 19.42
CA GLN A 4 -37.85 -8.13 19.82
C GLN A 4 -36.87 -8.12 18.64
N PRO A 5 -36.45 -6.94 18.14
CA PRO A 5 -35.58 -6.87 16.98
C PRO A 5 -34.20 -7.42 17.32
N VAL A 6 -33.57 -8.09 16.36
CA VAL A 6 -32.18 -8.58 16.42
C VAL A 6 -31.53 -8.28 15.09
N TYR A 7 -30.29 -7.78 15.09
CA TYR A 7 -29.59 -7.43 13.85
C TYR A 7 -28.43 -8.39 13.60
N VAL A 8 -28.42 -9.09 12.47
CA VAL A 8 -27.35 -10.06 12.14
C VAL A 8 -26.34 -9.44 11.19
N VAL A 9 -25.05 -9.68 11.40
CA VAL A 9 -23.96 -9.14 10.56
C VAL A 9 -23.03 -10.26 10.10
N CYS A 10 -22.64 -10.24 8.82
CA CYS A 10 -21.69 -11.17 8.18
C CYS A 10 -20.80 -10.44 7.15
N ALA A 11 -19.72 -11.08 6.68
CA ALA A 11 -18.80 -10.51 5.68
C ALA A 11 -19.37 -10.60 4.26
N ASP A 12 -18.91 -9.74 3.34
CA ASP A 12 -19.36 -9.72 1.93
C ASP A 12 -19.29 -11.09 1.22
N GLY A 13 -20.43 -11.50 0.63
CA GLY A 13 -20.61 -12.83 0.04
C GLY A 13 -20.92 -13.95 1.04
N GLU A 14 -21.19 -13.63 2.31
CA GLU A 14 -21.62 -14.57 3.36
C GLU A 14 -23.06 -14.33 3.84
N GLU A 15 -23.88 -13.62 3.05
CA GLU A 15 -25.28 -13.32 3.34
C GLU A 15 -26.06 -14.61 3.66
N ASP A 16 -25.74 -15.68 2.94
CA ASP A 16 -26.30 -17.02 3.16
C ASP A 16 -26.07 -17.54 4.60
N LEU A 17 -25.00 -17.14 5.29
CA LEU A 17 -24.74 -17.52 6.70
C LEU A 17 -25.60 -16.72 7.68
N ALA A 18 -25.79 -15.43 7.43
CA ALA A 18 -26.68 -14.60 8.22
C ALA A 18 -28.15 -14.98 8.01
N GLU A 19 -28.54 -15.36 6.77
CA GLU A 19 -29.85 -15.90 6.42
C GLU A 19 -30.10 -17.26 7.12
N LYS A 20 -29.08 -18.14 7.15
CA LYS A 20 -29.10 -19.42 7.88
C LYS A 20 -29.27 -19.27 9.39
N LEU A 21 -28.78 -18.18 9.99
CA LEU A 21 -29.00 -17.83 11.40
C LEU A 21 -30.33 -17.10 11.62
N ALA A 22 -30.78 -16.31 10.64
CA ALA A 22 -32.01 -15.53 10.73
C ALA A 22 -33.26 -16.40 10.85
N GLY A 23 -33.33 -17.53 10.12
CA GLY A 23 -34.44 -18.49 10.22
C GLY A 23 -34.67 -18.99 11.65
N PRO A 24 -33.68 -19.64 12.28
CA PRO A 24 -33.80 -20.13 13.66
C PRO A 24 -34.02 -19.03 14.72
N LEU A 25 -33.50 -17.81 14.51
CA LEU A 25 -33.73 -16.67 15.40
C LEU A 25 -35.15 -16.11 15.27
N ARG A 26 -35.70 -16.03 14.05
CA ARG A 26 -37.12 -15.73 13.80
C ARG A 26 -38.01 -16.82 14.40
N ASP A 27 -37.58 -18.07 14.32
CA ASP A 27 -38.18 -19.21 15.01
C ASP A 27 -37.90 -19.23 16.53
N GLY A 28 -37.09 -18.33 17.05
CA GLY A 28 -36.97 -18.04 18.47
C GLY A 28 -37.99 -17.01 18.95
N GLY A 29 -38.62 -16.27 18.04
CA GLY A 29 -39.57 -15.17 18.32
C GLY A 29 -38.97 -13.77 18.19
N TYR A 30 -37.79 -13.64 17.60
CA TYR A 30 -37.12 -12.36 17.32
C TYR A 30 -37.46 -11.82 15.93
N ASP A 31 -37.36 -10.51 15.74
CA ASP A 31 -37.48 -9.87 14.42
C ASP A 31 -36.09 -9.60 13.83
N VAL A 32 -35.64 -10.48 12.94
CA VAL A 32 -34.26 -10.47 12.46
C VAL A 32 -34.14 -9.60 11.23
N THR A 33 -33.40 -8.50 11.38
CA THR A 33 -33.02 -7.59 10.30
C THR A 33 -31.58 -7.87 9.88
N HIS A 34 -31.38 -8.02 8.57
CA HIS A 34 -30.05 -8.12 7.96
C HIS A 34 -30.15 -7.52 6.55
N ASP A 35 -29.61 -6.31 6.36
CA ASP A 35 -29.74 -5.53 5.11
C ASP A 35 -28.60 -5.81 4.10
N GLY A 36 -27.97 -6.99 4.19
CA GLY A 36 -26.79 -7.37 3.40
C GLY A 36 -25.46 -6.90 4.03
N THR A 37 -24.36 -7.31 3.40
CA THR A 37 -23.00 -7.31 3.94
C THR A 37 -22.32 -5.95 4.03
N VAL A 38 -21.33 -5.86 4.93
CA VAL A 38 -20.54 -4.65 5.18
C VAL A 38 -19.34 -4.63 4.22
N LEU A 39 -19.33 -3.69 3.27
CA LEU A 39 -18.16 -3.37 2.44
C LEU A 39 -17.11 -2.57 3.23
N VAL A 40 -15.83 -2.76 2.87
CA VAL A 40 -14.73 -1.90 3.31
C VAL A 40 -14.82 -0.58 2.52
N GLY A 41 -15.19 0.51 3.20
CA GLY A 41 -15.50 1.82 2.60
C GLY A 41 -16.99 2.15 2.73
N GLU A 42 -17.31 3.26 3.39
CA GLU A 42 -18.50 3.42 4.24
C GLU A 42 -19.89 3.51 3.59
N SER A 43 -20.85 2.81 4.21
CA SER A 43 -22.27 3.20 4.33
C SER A 43 -23.04 2.36 5.39
N ARG A 44 -22.60 1.13 5.71
CA ARG A 44 -23.43 0.15 6.47
C ARG A 44 -22.97 -0.24 7.88
N ILE A 45 -21.72 0.05 8.31
CA ILE A 45 -21.30 -0.12 9.73
C ILE A 45 -22.14 0.78 10.65
N GLY A 46 -22.44 2.00 10.19
CA GLY A 46 -23.27 2.95 10.93
C GLY A 46 -24.68 2.43 11.22
N VAL A 47 -25.23 1.54 10.38
CA VAL A 47 -26.56 0.94 10.59
C VAL A 47 -26.53 -0.09 11.71
N ALA A 48 -25.51 -0.96 11.74
CA ALA A 48 -25.33 -1.93 12.83
C ALA A 48 -25.06 -1.24 14.18
N LEU A 49 -24.29 -0.15 14.19
CA LEU A 49 -24.05 0.66 15.39
C LEU A 49 -25.31 1.43 15.83
N LYS A 50 -26.10 2.00 14.91
CA LYS A 50 -27.39 2.65 15.23
C LYS A 50 -28.40 1.68 15.83
N ALA A 51 -28.44 0.45 15.31
CA ALA A 51 -29.28 -0.62 15.85
C ALA A 51 -28.88 -0.93 17.31
N MET A 52 -27.57 -1.06 17.56
CA MET A 52 -27.02 -1.30 18.90
C MET A 52 -27.35 -0.17 19.90
N ASP A 53 -27.27 1.10 19.46
CA ASP A 53 -27.61 2.28 20.27
C ASP A 53 -29.09 2.39 20.60
N SER A 54 -29.94 1.89 19.70
CA SER A 54 -31.40 1.80 19.89
C SER A 54 -31.82 0.63 20.78
N GLY A 55 -30.86 -0.11 21.36
CA GLY A 55 -31.12 -1.25 22.25
C GLY A 55 -31.34 -2.59 21.54
N VAL A 56 -31.05 -2.69 20.24
CA VAL A 56 -31.19 -3.91 19.44
C VAL A 56 -29.94 -4.78 19.60
N PRO A 57 -30.04 -6.05 20.05
CA PRO A 57 -28.90 -6.97 20.10
C PRO A 57 -28.38 -7.32 18.69
N ILE A 58 -27.06 -7.42 18.58
CA ILE A 58 -26.34 -7.74 17.35
C ILE A 58 -25.81 -9.18 17.41
N VAL A 59 -25.96 -9.94 16.34
CA VAL A 59 -25.39 -11.29 16.20
C VAL A 59 -24.36 -11.28 15.08
N LEU A 60 -23.11 -11.60 15.40
CA LEU A 60 -21.99 -11.60 14.45
C LEU A 60 -21.68 -13.02 13.99
N CYS A 61 -21.75 -13.24 12.67
CA CYS A 61 -21.30 -14.48 12.03
C CYS A 61 -19.78 -14.46 11.92
N ALA A 62 -19.10 -15.23 12.78
CA ALA A 62 -17.65 -15.32 12.82
C ALA A 62 -17.14 -16.45 11.92
N THR A 63 -16.55 -16.08 10.78
CA THR A 63 -15.90 -16.93 9.77
C THR A 63 -14.43 -16.56 9.67
N THR A 64 -13.60 -17.37 9.02
CA THR A 64 -12.19 -17.01 8.77
C THR A 64 -12.02 -15.65 8.08
N ARG A 65 -12.98 -15.25 7.23
CA ARG A 65 -13.05 -13.93 6.59
C ARG A 65 -13.49 -12.81 7.53
N SER A 66 -14.51 -13.03 8.34
CA SER A 66 -15.01 -11.96 9.21
C SER A 66 -14.11 -11.77 10.43
N VAL A 67 -13.47 -12.82 10.95
CA VAL A 67 -12.64 -12.76 12.17
C VAL A 67 -11.37 -11.91 12.01
N GLY A 68 -10.72 -11.93 10.85
CA GLY A 68 -9.54 -11.09 10.56
C GLY A 68 -9.87 -9.70 10.02
N SER A 69 -11.16 -9.35 9.89
CA SER A 69 -11.58 -8.10 9.28
C SER A 69 -11.69 -6.96 10.30
N SER A 70 -11.27 -5.76 9.90
CA SER A 70 -11.27 -4.59 10.77
C SER A 70 -12.67 -4.13 11.19
N TRP A 71 -13.71 -4.44 10.42
CA TRP A 71 -15.10 -4.11 10.74
C TRP A 71 -15.71 -5.03 11.82
N ALA A 72 -15.37 -6.32 11.84
CA ALA A 72 -15.86 -7.26 12.85
C ALA A 72 -15.34 -6.89 14.25
N HIS A 73 -14.05 -6.54 14.36
CA HIS A 73 -13.47 -6.04 15.61
C HIS A 73 -14.10 -4.72 16.07
N LYS A 74 -14.45 -3.79 15.15
CA LYS A 74 -15.15 -2.54 15.49
C LYS A 74 -16.54 -2.78 16.10
N ILE A 75 -17.34 -3.68 15.52
CA ILE A 75 -18.69 -4.01 16.02
C ILE A 75 -18.61 -4.69 17.39
N VAL A 76 -17.66 -5.62 17.57
CA VAL A 76 -17.49 -6.35 18.83
C VAL A 76 -16.99 -5.44 19.95
N ASN A 77 -16.01 -4.57 19.67
CA ASN A 77 -15.52 -3.58 20.66
C ASN A 77 -16.61 -2.57 21.07
N ALA A 78 -17.44 -2.12 20.12
CA ALA A 78 -18.60 -1.27 20.44
C ALA A 78 -19.63 -1.99 21.34
N GLY A 79 -19.83 -3.29 21.13
CA GLY A 79 -20.67 -4.14 21.98
C GLY A 79 -20.17 -4.31 23.41
N TYR A 80 -18.85 -4.32 23.60
CA TYR A 80 -18.22 -4.42 24.92
C TYR A 80 -18.38 -3.14 25.75
N ALA A 81 -18.25 -1.95 25.14
CA ALA A 81 -18.39 -0.67 25.83
C ALA A 81 -19.81 -0.41 26.36
N ARG A 82 -20.85 -1.00 25.75
CA ARG A 82 -22.28 -0.67 25.98
C ARG A 82 -23.11 -1.81 26.61
N ALA A 83 -22.46 -2.69 27.37
CA ALA A 83 -23.01 -3.87 28.06
C ALA A 83 -23.55 -4.98 27.12
N SER A 84 -22.64 -5.85 26.65
CA SER A 84 -22.84 -7.20 26.07
C SER A 84 -23.97 -7.39 25.05
N ARG A 85 -24.21 -6.41 24.17
CA ARG A 85 -25.26 -6.49 23.14
C ARG A 85 -24.84 -7.25 21.87
N VAL A 86 -23.59 -7.72 21.79
CA VAL A 86 -23.04 -8.43 20.62
C VAL A 86 -22.79 -9.90 20.96
N PHE A 87 -23.38 -10.79 20.17
CA PHE A 87 -23.27 -12.24 20.32
C PHE A 87 -22.47 -12.82 19.15
N VAL A 88 -21.29 -13.36 19.44
CA VAL A 88 -20.41 -13.95 18.43
C VAL A 88 -20.79 -15.43 18.23
N VAL A 89 -21.01 -15.81 16.97
CA VAL A 89 -21.36 -17.17 16.58
C VAL A 89 -20.29 -17.69 15.64
N GLN A 90 -19.53 -18.69 16.08
CA GLN A 90 -18.49 -19.31 15.27
C GLN A 90 -19.14 -20.19 14.19
N MET A 91 -19.04 -19.76 12.94
CA MET A 91 -19.68 -20.39 11.79
C MET A 91 -18.75 -21.41 11.09
N GLU A 92 -17.45 -21.40 11.39
CA GLU A 92 -16.44 -22.32 10.85
C GLU A 92 -15.44 -22.76 11.92
N ASP A 93 -14.96 -24.02 11.88
CA ASP A 93 -14.01 -24.57 12.87
C ASP A 93 -12.69 -23.80 12.91
N GLN A 94 -12.22 -23.37 11.73
CA GLN A 94 -10.95 -22.67 11.58
C GLN A 94 -11.04 -21.16 11.82
N ALA A 95 -12.24 -20.62 12.07
CA ALA A 95 -12.39 -19.22 12.45
C ALA A 95 -11.89 -19.01 13.88
N TYR A 96 -10.73 -18.37 14.06
CA TYR A 96 -10.09 -18.19 15.37
C TYR A 96 -10.78 -17.10 16.22
N VAL A 97 -11.92 -17.45 16.81
CA VAL A 97 -12.82 -16.52 17.52
C VAL A 97 -12.38 -16.11 18.93
N ASP A 98 -11.38 -16.78 19.50
CA ASP A 98 -10.91 -16.54 20.87
C ASP A 98 -10.36 -15.11 21.07
N GLN A 99 -9.89 -14.47 19.99
CA GLN A 99 -9.45 -13.07 19.99
C GLN A 99 -10.60 -12.05 19.87
N LEU A 100 -11.76 -12.45 19.35
CA LEU A 100 -12.95 -11.59 19.24
C LEU A 100 -13.83 -11.64 20.49
N ALA A 101 -13.93 -12.79 21.17
CA ALA A 101 -14.89 -13.00 22.24
C ALA A 101 -14.28 -13.01 23.65
N VAL A 102 -13.53 -11.98 24.01
CA VAL A 102 -12.93 -11.85 25.36
C VAL A 102 -14.03 -11.80 26.44
N LYS A 103 -14.08 -12.80 27.33
CA LYS A 103 -15.01 -12.95 28.48
C LYS A 103 -16.48 -13.30 28.16
N THR A 104 -16.82 -13.74 26.94
CA THR A 104 -18.18 -14.20 26.57
C THR A 104 -18.17 -15.57 25.91
N LYS A 105 -19.16 -16.41 26.20
CA LYS A 105 -19.26 -17.77 25.65
C LYS A 105 -19.70 -17.69 24.17
N VAL A 106 -18.87 -18.22 23.27
CA VAL A 106 -19.15 -18.26 21.82
C VAL A 106 -20.01 -19.47 21.48
N ALA A 107 -21.09 -19.25 20.74
CA ALA A 107 -21.90 -20.34 20.20
C ALA A 107 -21.21 -20.95 18.98
N LYS A 108 -20.89 -22.26 19.04
CA LYS A 108 -20.18 -22.97 17.96
C LYS A 108 -21.18 -23.62 17.00
N TYR A 109 -21.61 -22.85 16.01
CA TYR A 109 -22.59 -23.28 15.01
C TYR A 109 -22.03 -24.36 14.06
N TYR A 110 -20.74 -24.29 13.72
CA TYR A 110 -20.12 -25.24 12.79
C TYR A 110 -20.04 -26.68 13.32
N ALA A 111 -19.87 -26.85 14.63
CA ALA A 111 -19.63 -28.16 15.24
C ALA A 111 -20.92 -28.97 15.38
N ASP A 112 -21.97 -28.32 15.86
CA ASP A 112 -23.35 -28.84 15.87
C ASP A 112 -24.31 -27.64 15.74
N PRO A 113 -24.85 -27.38 14.54
CA PRO A 113 -25.73 -26.23 14.30
C PRO A 113 -26.95 -26.18 15.20
N VAL A 114 -27.50 -27.35 15.58
CA VAL A 114 -28.69 -27.42 16.43
C VAL A 114 -28.34 -26.99 17.85
N THR A 115 -27.20 -27.45 18.37
CA THR A 115 -26.72 -27.03 19.69
C THR A 115 -26.23 -25.58 19.69
N GLY A 116 -25.51 -25.13 18.65
CA GLY A 116 -25.05 -23.75 18.51
C GLY A 116 -26.19 -22.72 18.43
N VAL A 117 -27.24 -23.01 17.67
CA VAL A 117 -28.46 -22.18 17.63
C VAL A 117 -29.15 -22.14 18.98
N ARG A 118 -29.27 -23.29 19.65
CA ARG A 118 -29.89 -23.38 20.98
C ARG A 118 -29.11 -22.60 22.04
N GLU A 119 -27.79 -22.68 22.03
CA GLU A 119 -26.93 -21.89 22.93
C GLU A 119 -27.08 -20.38 22.66
N LEU A 120 -27.13 -19.97 21.38
CA LEU A 120 -27.36 -18.59 20.97
C LEU A 120 -28.74 -18.07 21.42
N LEU A 121 -29.81 -18.84 21.20
CA LEU A 121 -31.16 -18.48 21.61
C LEU A 121 -31.31 -18.38 23.13
N ASN A 122 -30.64 -19.27 23.88
CA ASN A 122 -30.63 -19.19 25.34
C ASN A 122 -29.89 -17.96 25.85
N ALA A 123 -28.75 -17.61 25.23
CA ALA A 123 -27.99 -16.42 25.57
C ALA A 123 -28.74 -15.12 25.24
N LEU A 124 -29.43 -15.08 24.08
CA LEU A 124 -30.30 -13.98 23.70
C LEU A 124 -31.52 -13.89 24.63
N ALA A 125 -32.21 -14.98 24.92
CA ALA A 125 -33.43 -14.96 25.75
C ALA A 125 -33.16 -14.59 27.22
N ALA A 126 -31.97 -14.91 27.73
CA ALA A 126 -31.56 -14.54 29.09
C ALA A 126 -31.44 -13.02 29.30
N GLN A 127 -31.11 -12.27 28.24
CA GLN A 127 -30.94 -10.81 28.29
C GLN A 127 -32.06 -10.05 27.54
N PHE A 128 -32.72 -10.71 26.58
CA PHE A 128 -33.66 -10.15 25.62
C PHE A 128 -34.75 -11.19 25.25
N PRO A 129 -35.82 -11.40 26.05
CA PRO A 129 -36.81 -12.46 25.82
C PRO A 129 -37.91 -12.12 24.75
N PRO A 130 -38.25 -13.04 23.82
CA PRO A 130 -39.18 -12.79 22.71
C PRO A 130 -40.68 -13.10 23.00
N VAL A 131 -41.62 -12.47 22.26
CA VAL A 131 -43.09 -12.60 22.44
C VAL A 131 -43.75 -13.20 21.17
N ARG A 132 -44.54 -14.30 21.26
CA ARG A 132 -44.87 -15.21 20.12
C ARG A 132 -46.34 -15.66 19.96
N ASP A 133 -46.70 -16.06 18.72
CA ASP A 133 -47.92 -16.77 18.18
C ASP A 133 -47.86 -16.92 16.61
N PRO A 134 -48.57 -17.87 15.93
CA PRO A 134 -48.01 -18.61 14.78
C PRO A 134 -48.84 -18.66 13.46
N GLN A 135 -48.14 -19.09 12.39
CA GLN A 135 -48.59 -19.73 11.12
C GLN A 135 -48.74 -18.91 9.81
N GLY A 136 -48.16 -19.45 8.71
CA GLY A 136 -48.72 -19.40 7.35
C GLY A 136 -47.78 -18.95 6.20
N ASP A 137 -47.48 -19.84 5.26
CA ASP A 137 -46.46 -19.71 4.20
C ASP A 137 -47.03 -19.55 2.74
N THR A 138 -46.49 -18.56 2.01
CA THR A 138 -46.07 -18.44 0.57
C THR A 138 -46.91 -18.73 -0.71
N THR A 139 -46.67 -17.91 -1.77
CA THR A 139 -46.70 -18.12 -3.27
C THR A 139 -47.97 -17.85 -4.11
N ALA A 140 -47.96 -17.34 -5.36
CA ALA A 140 -47.05 -16.53 -6.24
C ALA A 140 -47.77 -16.23 -7.60
N SER A 141 -47.33 -15.26 -8.42
CA SER A 141 -47.49 -15.25 -9.90
C SER A 141 -46.22 -14.68 -10.58
N THR A 142 -45.81 -15.28 -11.70
CA THR A 142 -44.55 -15.07 -12.45
C THR A 142 -44.71 -14.21 -13.71
N ASN A 143 -43.59 -13.85 -14.35
CA ASN A 143 -43.54 -13.75 -15.81
C ASN A 143 -42.14 -14.08 -16.35
N GLY A 144 -42.13 -15.08 -17.24
CA GLY A 144 -40.98 -15.82 -17.79
C GLY A 144 -41.44 -17.26 -18.05
N LEU A 145 -41.79 -17.61 -19.29
CA LEU A 145 -42.50 -18.89 -19.56
C LEU A 145 -41.60 -20.12 -19.31
N PRO A 146 -42.11 -21.19 -18.68
CA PRO A 146 -41.32 -22.36 -18.28
C PRO A 146 -40.81 -23.21 -19.46
N TYR A 147 -39.72 -23.94 -19.22
CA TYR A 147 -39.01 -24.80 -20.18
C TYR A 147 -39.87 -25.87 -20.90
N LEU A 148 -40.99 -26.30 -20.30
CA LEU A 148 -41.84 -27.36 -20.86
C LEU A 148 -42.85 -26.85 -21.90
N ASP A 149 -43.21 -25.57 -21.88
CA ASP A 149 -44.22 -25.02 -22.81
C ASP A 149 -43.60 -24.43 -24.08
N GLN A 150 -42.30 -24.69 -24.31
CA GLN A 150 -41.60 -24.34 -25.54
C GLN A 150 -42.00 -25.29 -26.71
N PRO A 151 -42.20 -24.78 -27.94
CA PRO A 151 -42.52 -25.60 -29.11
C PRO A 151 -41.42 -26.63 -29.44
N THR A 152 -41.79 -27.83 -29.90
CA THR A 152 -40.87 -28.89 -30.32
C THR A 152 -41.17 -29.44 -31.72
N ASP A 153 -40.16 -29.97 -32.39
CA ASP A 153 -40.26 -30.50 -33.76
C ASP A 153 -40.81 -31.94 -33.82
N LEU A 154 -41.12 -32.55 -32.68
CA LEU A 154 -41.70 -33.88 -32.56
C LEU A 154 -43.23 -33.79 -32.73
N MET A 155 -43.72 -34.04 -33.95
CA MET A 155 -45.14 -33.81 -34.30
C MET A 155 -46.08 -35.00 -34.08
N THR A 156 -45.60 -36.20 -33.75
CA THR A 156 -46.46 -37.40 -33.69
C THR A 156 -47.06 -37.61 -32.29
N PHE A 157 -48.36 -37.38 -32.17
CA PHE A 157 -49.16 -37.62 -30.96
C PHE A 157 -50.16 -38.77 -31.17
N ASP A 158 -50.59 -39.38 -30.07
CA ASP A 158 -51.41 -40.57 -30.02
C ASP A 158 -52.89 -40.20 -29.92
N VAL A 159 -53.59 -40.39 -31.03
CA VAL A 159 -54.98 -39.91 -31.21
C VAL A 159 -55.95 -40.66 -30.30
N ASP A 160 -55.72 -41.95 -30.06
CA ASP A 160 -56.58 -42.78 -29.21
C ASP A 160 -56.48 -42.35 -27.73
N ALA A 161 -55.26 -42.06 -27.24
CA ALA A 161 -55.05 -41.54 -25.88
C ALA A 161 -55.66 -40.15 -25.68
N LEU A 162 -55.62 -39.30 -26.72
CA LEU A 162 -56.27 -38.00 -26.70
C LEU A 162 -57.80 -38.13 -26.69
N GLN A 163 -58.37 -39.07 -27.46
CA GLN A 163 -59.80 -39.34 -27.47
C GLN A 163 -60.28 -39.92 -26.14
N ASP A 164 -59.55 -40.85 -25.53
CA ASP A 164 -59.86 -41.38 -24.20
C ASP A 164 -59.87 -40.29 -23.14
N TYR A 165 -58.88 -39.38 -23.16
CA TYR A 165 -58.84 -38.23 -22.26
C TYR A 165 -60.08 -37.34 -22.42
N ARG A 166 -60.47 -37.04 -23.67
CA ARG A 166 -61.65 -36.20 -23.95
C ARG A 166 -62.96 -36.84 -23.52
N THR A 167 -63.08 -38.15 -23.66
CA THR A 167 -64.29 -38.89 -23.30
C THR A 167 -64.49 -38.94 -21.77
N GLN A 168 -63.41 -38.78 -21.00
CA GLN A 168 -63.42 -38.77 -19.54
C GLN A 168 -63.58 -37.37 -18.92
N LEU A 169 -63.75 -36.33 -19.73
CA LEU A 169 -64.03 -34.96 -19.25
C LEU A 169 -65.46 -34.84 -18.71
N ARG A 170 -65.65 -34.02 -17.66
CA ARG A 170 -66.97 -33.74 -17.10
C ARG A 170 -67.89 -33.06 -18.13
N THR A 171 -69.19 -33.35 -18.05
CA THR A 171 -70.22 -32.88 -19.00
C THR A 171 -70.24 -31.35 -19.18
N GLU A 172 -69.98 -30.58 -18.12
CA GLU A 172 -69.96 -29.11 -18.13
C GLU A 172 -68.72 -28.53 -18.85
N VAL A 173 -67.58 -29.23 -18.80
CA VAL A 173 -66.34 -28.86 -19.49
C VAL A 173 -66.40 -29.30 -20.95
N ALA A 174 -66.93 -30.50 -21.21
CA ALA A 174 -67.21 -30.99 -22.55
C ALA A 174 -68.23 -30.09 -23.30
N GLY A 175 -69.16 -29.46 -22.57
CA GLY A 175 -70.08 -28.47 -23.12
C GLY A 175 -69.42 -27.17 -23.60
N ARG A 176 -68.26 -26.80 -23.05
CA ARG A 176 -67.47 -25.62 -23.46
C ARG A 176 -66.44 -25.95 -24.55
N LEU A 177 -66.02 -27.21 -24.65
CA LEU A 177 -65.07 -27.73 -25.65
C LEU A 177 -65.76 -28.85 -26.47
N PRO A 178 -66.53 -28.49 -27.52
CA PRO A 178 -67.47 -29.42 -28.15
C PRO A 178 -66.80 -30.70 -28.67
N ALA A 179 -67.50 -31.83 -28.58
CA ALA A 179 -66.98 -33.14 -28.96
C ALA A 179 -66.55 -33.22 -30.44
N GLY A 180 -67.07 -32.33 -31.30
CA GLY A 180 -66.73 -32.26 -32.73
C GLY A 180 -65.40 -31.56 -33.06
N LEU A 181 -64.66 -31.01 -32.08
CA LEU A 181 -63.34 -30.41 -32.38
C LEU A 181 -62.39 -31.48 -32.89
N THR A 182 -61.70 -31.19 -33.99
CA THR A 182 -60.60 -32.04 -34.47
C THR A 182 -59.48 -32.13 -33.42
N PRO A 183 -58.66 -33.19 -33.40
CA PRO A 183 -57.56 -33.36 -32.46
C PRO A 183 -56.66 -32.12 -32.33
N TRP A 184 -56.35 -31.46 -33.45
CA TRP A 184 -55.51 -30.27 -33.49
C TRP A 184 -56.17 -29.04 -32.87
N GLN A 185 -57.44 -28.79 -33.20
CA GLN A 185 -58.19 -27.68 -32.62
C GLN A 185 -58.37 -27.84 -31.11
N PHE A 186 -58.47 -29.08 -30.64
CA PHE A 186 -58.50 -29.35 -29.21
C PHE A 186 -57.16 -29.04 -28.55
N LEU A 187 -56.04 -29.51 -29.11
CA LEU A 187 -54.70 -29.24 -28.59
C LEU A 187 -54.33 -27.74 -28.61
N GLU A 188 -54.81 -26.98 -29.60
CA GLU A 188 -54.68 -25.52 -29.65
C GLU A 188 -55.46 -24.83 -28.53
N GLN A 189 -56.71 -25.25 -28.27
CA GLN A 189 -57.54 -24.61 -27.25
C GLN A 189 -57.12 -24.90 -25.82
N ILE A 190 -56.37 -25.97 -25.59
CA ILE A 190 -55.72 -26.22 -24.29
C ILE A 190 -54.25 -25.73 -24.28
N GLU A 191 -53.85 -24.93 -25.27
CA GLU A 191 -52.58 -24.19 -25.35
C GLU A 191 -51.31 -25.07 -25.35
N VAL A 192 -51.44 -26.38 -25.60
CA VAL A 192 -50.29 -27.31 -25.76
C VAL A 192 -49.87 -27.52 -27.22
N TRP A 193 -50.49 -26.77 -28.12
CA TRP A 193 -50.11 -26.65 -29.52
C TRP A 193 -49.99 -25.16 -29.86
N THR A 194 -48.77 -24.71 -30.10
CA THR A 194 -48.44 -23.29 -30.33
C THR A 194 -47.50 -23.14 -31.52
N GLY A 195 -47.78 -22.19 -32.40
CA GLY A 195 -46.95 -21.93 -33.58
C GLY A 195 -46.91 -23.11 -34.57
N SER A 196 -48.04 -23.82 -34.72
CA SER A 196 -48.18 -24.98 -35.62
C SER A 196 -47.30 -26.19 -35.26
N LYS A 197 -46.78 -26.23 -34.03
CA LYS A 197 -45.99 -27.32 -33.46
C LYS A 197 -46.54 -27.69 -32.09
N LEU A 198 -46.32 -28.93 -31.68
CA LEU A 198 -46.66 -29.38 -30.33
C LEU A 198 -45.69 -28.71 -29.36
N THR A 199 -46.16 -28.22 -28.21
CA THR A 199 -45.24 -27.86 -27.13
C THR A 199 -44.57 -29.11 -26.58
N ARG A 200 -43.43 -28.97 -25.89
CA ARG A 200 -42.82 -30.13 -25.20
C ARG A 200 -43.79 -30.75 -24.19
N THR A 201 -44.62 -29.94 -23.52
CA THR A 201 -45.75 -30.40 -22.71
C THR A 201 -46.74 -31.25 -23.51
N GLY A 202 -47.18 -30.78 -24.68
CA GLY A 202 -48.06 -31.57 -25.56
C GLY A 202 -47.42 -32.88 -26.04
N ALA A 203 -46.13 -32.86 -26.35
CA ALA A 203 -45.37 -34.03 -26.81
C ALA A 203 -45.13 -35.05 -25.70
N LEU A 204 -45.06 -34.61 -24.44
CA LEU A 204 -44.93 -35.48 -23.28
C LEU A 204 -46.27 -36.09 -22.86
N LEU A 205 -47.36 -35.33 -22.97
CA LEU A 205 -48.70 -35.77 -22.55
C LEU A 205 -49.41 -36.65 -23.58
N PHE A 206 -49.27 -36.31 -24.87
CA PHE A 206 -49.99 -36.98 -25.94
C PHE A 206 -49.05 -37.58 -26.99
N GLY A 207 -47.73 -37.45 -26.88
CA GLY A 207 -46.78 -38.00 -27.86
C GLY A 207 -46.68 -39.53 -27.84
N ARG A 208 -46.55 -40.16 -29.02
CA ARG A 208 -46.32 -41.62 -29.11
C ARG A 208 -44.95 -42.08 -28.59
N SER A 209 -43.99 -41.17 -28.45
CA SER A 209 -42.61 -41.49 -28.03
C SER A 209 -42.03 -40.39 -27.15
N ALA A 210 -42.71 -40.10 -26.03
CA ALA A 210 -42.43 -39.01 -25.09
C ALA A 210 -40.97 -38.93 -24.60
N THR A 211 -40.23 -40.03 -24.56
CA THR A 211 -38.80 -40.08 -24.19
C THR A 211 -37.88 -39.31 -25.13
N SER A 212 -38.22 -39.22 -26.41
CA SER A 212 -37.36 -38.58 -27.43
C SER A 212 -37.30 -37.04 -27.29
N ALA A 213 -38.25 -36.43 -26.57
CA ALA A 213 -38.34 -34.97 -26.41
C ALA A 213 -37.41 -34.41 -25.31
N CYS A 214 -36.92 -35.24 -24.38
CA CYS A 214 -36.06 -34.82 -23.27
C CYS A 214 -35.02 -35.92 -22.96
N SER A 215 -33.83 -35.84 -23.56
CA SER A 215 -32.83 -36.94 -23.53
C SER A 215 -31.97 -37.03 -22.27
N ALA A 216 -31.94 -36.02 -21.39
CA ALA A 216 -31.24 -36.11 -20.11
C ALA A 216 -31.71 -35.03 -19.13
N ALA A 217 -32.68 -35.37 -18.28
CA ALA A 217 -32.95 -34.64 -17.03
C ALA A 217 -33.72 -35.57 -16.09
N MET A 218 -33.36 -35.61 -14.80
CA MET A 218 -34.32 -35.94 -13.74
C MET A 218 -34.83 -34.63 -13.16
N VAL A 219 -36.13 -34.49 -13.02
CA VAL A 219 -36.81 -33.32 -12.44
C VAL A 219 -37.38 -33.73 -11.09
N LYS A 220 -37.62 -32.80 -10.16
CA LYS A 220 -38.28 -33.09 -8.87
C LYS A 220 -39.40 -32.07 -8.59
N CYS A 221 -40.61 -32.59 -8.37
CA CYS A 221 -41.85 -31.93 -7.89
C CYS A 221 -42.74 -31.18 -8.91
N VAL A 222 -44.07 -31.41 -8.84
CA VAL A 222 -45.13 -30.64 -9.53
C VAL A 222 -46.18 -30.24 -8.49
N ARG A 223 -46.60 -28.97 -8.43
CA ARG A 223 -47.60 -28.48 -7.44
C ARG A 223 -48.84 -27.93 -8.17
N TYR A 224 -50.03 -28.07 -7.56
CA TYR A 224 -51.30 -27.58 -8.12
C TYR A 224 -52.01 -26.66 -7.13
N TYR A 225 -52.75 -25.66 -7.64
CA TYR A 225 -53.49 -24.69 -6.83
C TYR A 225 -54.94 -24.61 -7.33
N GLY A 226 -55.91 -24.71 -6.43
CA GLY A 226 -57.34 -24.56 -6.72
C GLY A 226 -57.73 -23.11 -7.07
N LEU A 227 -58.96 -22.92 -7.58
CA LEU A 227 -59.45 -21.67 -8.18
C LEU A 227 -59.71 -20.49 -7.23
N ASP A 228 -59.67 -20.69 -5.90
CA ASP A 228 -59.79 -19.61 -4.91
C ASP A 228 -58.84 -19.84 -3.72
N ARG A 229 -58.42 -18.75 -3.06
CA ARG A 229 -57.47 -18.72 -1.95
C ARG A 229 -57.96 -19.42 -0.68
N SER A 230 -59.21 -19.91 -0.64
CA SER A 230 -59.76 -20.66 0.49
C SER A 230 -59.68 -22.19 0.37
N ASP A 231 -59.32 -22.76 -0.79
CA ASP A 231 -59.20 -24.22 -0.94
C ASP A 231 -57.75 -24.70 -0.77
N GLN A 232 -57.58 -25.75 0.04
CA GLN A 232 -56.27 -26.29 0.46
C GLN A 232 -55.37 -26.68 -0.71
N ARG A 233 -54.06 -26.43 -0.55
CA ARG A 233 -53.00 -26.87 -1.45
C ARG A 233 -52.82 -28.38 -1.36
N ASP A 234 -53.11 -29.09 -2.44
CA ASP A 234 -52.72 -30.50 -2.60
C ASP A 234 -51.42 -30.52 -3.43
N SER A 235 -50.34 -31.11 -2.90
CA SER A 235 -49.06 -31.22 -3.59
C SER A 235 -48.44 -32.59 -3.38
N GLU A 236 -47.96 -33.23 -4.44
CA GLU A 236 -47.37 -34.56 -4.38
C GLU A 236 -46.02 -34.57 -5.12
N THR A 237 -45.01 -35.18 -4.50
CA THR A 237 -43.64 -35.21 -5.06
C THR A 237 -43.36 -36.58 -5.64
N TYR A 238 -42.90 -36.61 -6.88
CA TYR A 238 -42.52 -37.86 -7.56
C TYR A 238 -41.01 -37.88 -7.79
N GLU A 239 -40.42 -39.07 -7.64
CA GLU A 239 -39.00 -39.34 -7.93
C GLU A 239 -38.91 -40.49 -8.95
N GLY A 240 -37.88 -40.48 -9.79
CA GLY A 240 -37.67 -41.45 -10.88
C GLY A 240 -37.41 -40.81 -12.25
N PRO A 241 -37.39 -41.59 -13.35
CA PRO A 241 -37.24 -41.04 -14.71
C PRO A 241 -38.34 -40.00 -15.00
N VAL A 242 -38.00 -38.93 -15.74
CA VAL A 242 -38.91 -37.81 -16.03
C VAL A 242 -40.24 -38.30 -16.62
N THR A 243 -40.22 -39.32 -17.46
CA THR A 243 -41.43 -39.91 -18.03
C THR A 243 -42.35 -40.52 -16.96
N THR A 244 -41.82 -41.27 -15.99
CA THR A 244 -42.59 -41.87 -14.89
C THR A 244 -43.17 -40.82 -13.94
N GLN A 245 -42.41 -39.75 -13.69
CA GLN A 245 -42.87 -38.65 -12.84
C GLN A 245 -43.94 -37.80 -13.52
N ILE A 246 -43.81 -37.54 -14.82
CA ILE A 246 -44.80 -36.81 -15.62
C ILE A 246 -46.11 -37.60 -15.74
N VAL A 247 -46.06 -38.92 -15.93
CA VAL A 247 -47.26 -39.77 -15.96
C VAL A 247 -48.02 -39.71 -14.63
N LYS A 248 -47.31 -39.69 -13.48
CA LYS A 248 -47.93 -39.56 -12.16
C LYS A 248 -48.46 -38.14 -11.91
N ALA A 249 -47.72 -37.11 -12.30
CA ALA A 249 -48.19 -35.72 -12.26
C ALA A 249 -49.43 -35.50 -13.15
N HIS A 250 -49.51 -36.16 -14.30
CA HIS A 250 -50.68 -36.12 -15.18
C HIS A 250 -51.92 -36.76 -14.52
N ALA A 251 -51.77 -37.92 -13.87
CA ALA A 251 -52.88 -38.54 -13.13
C ALA A 251 -53.39 -37.64 -11.98
N PHE A 252 -52.47 -36.94 -11.31
CA PHE A 252 -52.75 -35.98 -10.24
C PHE A 252 -53.50 -34.74 -10.76
N VAL A 253 -53.06 -34.14 -11.88
CA VAL A 253 -53.74 -33.01 -12.53
C VAL A 253 -55.09 -33.41 -13.10
N ALA A 254 -55.21 -34.57 -13.75
CA ALA A 254 -56.48 -35.09 -14.29
C ALA A 254 -57.53 -35.36 -13.19
N LYS A 255 -57.10 -35.70 -11.97
CA LYS A 255 -57.99 -35.82 -10.79
C LYS A 255 -58.58 -34.46 -10.37
N HIS A 256 -57.81 -33.38 -10.46
CA HIS A 256 -58.21 -32.03 -10.04
C HIS A 256 -59.00 -31.28 -11.13
N VAL A 257 -58.62 -31.44 -12.41
CA VAL A 257 -59.42 -30.95 -13.55
C VAL A 257 -60.79 -31.64 -13.59
N ARG A 258 -60.86 -32.95 -13.27
CA ARG A 258 -62.14 -33.65 -13.08
C ARG A 258 -62.97 -33.09 -11.93
N ARG A 259 -62.45 -32.25 -11.03
CA ARG A 259 -63.23 -31.58 -9.98
C ARG A 259 -63.73 -30.19 -10.39
N GLY A 260 -63.29 -29.66 -11.55
CA GLY A 260 -63.69 -28.37 -12.10
C GLY A 260 -62.65 -27.26 -11.94
N GLU A 261 -61.46 -27.58 -11.44
CA GLU A 261 -60.39 -26.63 -11.14
C GLU A 261 -59.52 -26.37 -12.40
N ARG A 262 -59.01 -25.13 -12.60
CA ARG A 262 -58.10 -24.78 -13.72
C ARG A 262 -56.66 -24.55 -13.22
N PRO A 263 -55.63 -25.11 -13.89
CA PRO A 263 -54.24 -24.72 -13.65
C PRO A 263 -53.96 -23.32 -14.23
N SER A 264 -53.10 -22.54 -13.58
CA SER A 264 -52.51 -21.33 -14.19
C SER A 264 -51.08 -21.58 -14.66
N GLU A 265 -50.60 -20.78 -15.63
CA GLU A 265 -49.31 -20.86 -16.37
C GLU A 265 -48.02 -21.01 -15.53
N HIS A 266 -48.11 -20.98 -14.21
CA HIS A 266 -46.97 -20.73 -13.32
C HIS A 266 -46.69 -21.86 -12.34
N HIS A 267 -47.52 -22.90 -12.34
CA HIS A 267 -47.55 -23.87 -11.24
C HIS A 267 -46.94 -25.25 -11.57
N ALA A 268 -46.57 -25.53 -12.82
CA ALA A 268 -45.80 -26.71 -13.19
C ALA A 268 -44.41 -26.31 -13.72
N GLN A 269 -43.38 -26.37 -12.87
CA GLN A 269 -42.00 -26.09 -13.26
C GLN A 269 -41.13 -27.35 -13.23
N ALA A 270 -40.26 -27.47 -14.24
CA ALA A 270 -39.24 -28.51 -14.33
C ALA A 270 -37.84 -27.90 -14.36
N VAL A 271 -36.91 -28.47 -13.59
CA VAL A 271 -35.52 -27.96 -13.46
C VAL A 271 -34.53 -29.00 -14.03
N PRO A 272 -33.74 -28.70 -15.08
CA PRO A 272 -32.76 -29.62 -15.69
C PRO A 272 -31.29 -29.45 -15.18
N VAL A 273 -30.41 -30.45 -15.43
CA VAL A 273 -28.96 -30.45 -15.08
C VAL A 273 -28.10 -31.05 -16.24
N TYR A 274 -26.93 -30.47 -16.59
CA TYR A 274 -25.94 -30.95 -17.60
C TYR A 274 -24.58 -31.38 -16.98
N ALA A 275 -23.72 -32.08 -17.75
CA ALA A 275 -22.44 -32.67 -17.30
C ALA A 275 -21.16 -32.25 -18.09
N TYR A 276 -20.64 -31.01 -17.92
CA TYR A 276 -19.29 -30.46 -18.26
C TYR A 276 -19.08 -29.56 -19.53
N PRO A 277 -18.18 -28.52 -19.52
CA PRO A 277 -18.22 -27.41 -20.51
C PRO A 277 -16.95 -27.16 -21.36
N MET A 278 -17.12 -26.97 -22.68
CA MET A 278 -16.16 -26.49 -23.70
C MET A 278 -15.44 -25.15 -23.39
N ILE A 279 -15.90 -24.42 -22.39
CA ILE A 279 -15.35 -23.12 -21.96
C ILE A 279 -13.95 -23.31 -21.37
N ALA A 280 -13.71 -24.38 -20.61
CA ALA A 280 -12.42 -24.60 -19.96
C ALA A 280 -11.27 -24.77 -20.98
N VAL A 281 -11.51 -25.44 -22.10
CA VAL A 281 -10.50 -25.71 -23.13
C VAL A 281 -10.06 -24.43 -23.86
N ARG A 282 -10.99 -23.50 -24.11
CA ARG A 282 -10.72 -22.25 -24.83
C ARG A 282 -9.89 -21.27 -23.98
N GLU A 283 -10.19 -21.22 -22.69
CA GLU A 283 -9.52 -20.35 -21.73
C GLU A 283 -8.08 -20.80 -21.40
N ILE A 284 -7.86 -22.12 -21.31
CA ILE A 284 -6.51 -22.68 -21.11
C ILE A 284 -5.58 -22.30 -22.28
N ILE A 285 -6.10 -22.30 -23.52
CA ILE A 285 -5.33 -21.93 -24.72
C ILE A 285 -5.04 -20.42 -24.76
N ALA A 286 -5.99 -19.57 -24.35
CA ALA A 286 -5.80 -18.12 -24.32
C ALA A 286 -4.67 -17.72 -23.36
N ASN A 287 -4.61 -18.35 -22.20
CA ASN A 287 -3.59 -18.06 -21.19
C ASN A 287 -2.17 -18.47 -21.58
N ALA A 288 -2.01 -19.64 -22.20
CA ALA A 288 -0.71 -20.10 -22.64
C ALA A 288 -0.10 -19.20 -23.73
N VAL A 289 -0.94 -18.46 -24.48
CA VAL A 289 -0.51 -17.53 -25.54
C VAL A 289 -0.15 -16.14 -24.98
N VAL A 290 -0.79 -15.70 -23.90
CA VAL A 290 -0.56 -14.38 -23.28
C VAL A 290 0.72 -14.34 -22.45
N HIS A 291 1.08 -15.43 -21.75
CA HIS A 291 2.25 -15.47 -20.86
C HIS A 291 3.53 -16.01 -21.53
N ARG A 292 3.78 -15.60 -22.77
CA ARG A 292 4.78 -16.18 -23.69
C ARG A 292 6.21 -15.63 -23.52
N ASP A 293 6.60 -15.27 -22.30
CA ASP A 293 7.96 -14.79 -21.96
C ASP A 293 8.81 -15.95 -21.42
N TYR A 294 9.73 -16.45 -22.24
CA TYR A 294 10.62 -17.54 -21.87
C TYR A 294 12.09 -17.17 -22.10
N SER A 295 12.94 -17.61 -21.19
CA SER A 295 14.39 -17.32 -21.16
C SER A 295 15.22 -18.04 -22.23
N HIS A 296 14.66 -19.01 -22.96
CA HIS A 296 15.39 -19.81 -23.96
C HIS A 296 14.80 -19.70 -25.37
N LEU A 297 15.58 -19.11 -26.29
CA LEU A 297 15.17 -18.69 -27.64
C LEU A 297 14.79 -19.83 -28.62
N SER A 298 15.09 -21.09 -28.30
CA SER A 298 14.92 -22.25 -29.21
C SER A 298 13.89 -23.28 -28.73
N SER A 299 13.16 -23.00 -27.64
CA SER A 299 12.38 -24.02 -26.93
C SER A 299 10.88 -23.72 -27.00
N CYS A 300 10.02 -24.73 -27.24
CA CYS A 300 8.57 -24.56 -27.42
C CYS A 300 7.75 -25.28 -26.33
N VAL A 301 6.51 -24.82 -26.12
CA VAL A 301 5.56 -25.42 -25.16
C VAL A 301 4.49 -26.21 -25.91
N HIS A 302 4.22 -27.44 -25.45
CA HIS A 302 3.15 -28.29 -25.97
C HIS A 302 2.04 -28.49 -24.95
N VAL A 303 0.80 -28.23 -25.35
CA VAL A 303 -0.40 -28.51 -24.57
C VAL A 303 -1.20 -29.59 -25.29
N ARG A 304 -1.44 -30.73 -24.63
CA ARG A 304 -2.18 -31.86 -25.19
C ARG A 304 -3.46 -32.09 -24.40
N VAL A 305 -4.60 -32.08 -25.09
CA VAL A 305 -5.93 -32.24 -24.51
C VAL A 305 -6.54 -33.53 -25.03
N PHE A 306 -6.70 -34.49 -24.12
CA PHE A 306 -7.36 -35.77 -24.33
C PHE A 306 -8.81 -35.68 -23.84
N ASP A 307 -9.67 -36.62 -24.25
CA ASP A 307 -11.08 -36.66 -23.84
C ASP A 307 -11.27 -36.81 -22.32
N ASP A 308 -10.24 -37.30 -21.63
CA ASP A 308 -10.24 -37.63 -20.22
C ASP A 308 -9.06 -37.02 -19.44
N ARG A 309 -8.18 -36.18 -20.02
CA ARG A 309 -7.06 -35.54 -19.32
C ARG A 309 -6.39 -34.39 -20.09
N VAL A 310 -5.61 -33.55 -19.41
CA VAL A 310 -4.76 -32.51 -20.01
C VAL A 310 -3.30 -32.70 -19.60
N GLU A 311 -2.38 -32.54 -20.55
CA GLU A 311 -0.93 -32.64 -20.35
C GLU A 311 -0.24 -31.37 -20.86
N ILE A 312 0.70 -30.81 -20.07
CA ILE A 312 1.50 -29.63 -20.44
C ILE A 312 2.99 -29.97 -20.38
N SER A 313 3.71 -29.74 -21.47
CA SER A 313 5.15 -30.00 -21.56
C SER A 313 5.91 -28.70 -21.87
N SER A 314 6.77 -28.28 -20.94
CA SER A 314 7.57 -27.06 -20.98
C SER A 314 9.06 -27.34 -20.71
N PRO A 315 10.00 -26.71 -21.44
CA PRO A 315 11.45 -26.90 -21.26
C PRO A 315 12.06 -26.15 -20.07
N GLY A 316 11.29 -25.35 -19.32
CA GLY A 316 11.70 -24.65 -18.09
C GLY A 316 10.59 -24.58 -17.04
N GLY A 317 10.97 -24.31 -15.78
CA GLY A 317 10.05 -24.20 -14.65
C GLY A 317 9.07 -23.03 -14.80
N TRP A 318 7.77 -23.31 -14.73
CA TRP A 318 6.70 -22.31 -14.74
C TRP A 318 6.76 -21.51 -13.42
N ILE A 319 6.85 -20.17 -13.48
CA ILE A 319 7.17 -19.30 -12.33
C ILE A 319 5.91 -18.99 -11.47
N GLY A 320 5.23 -20.04 -11.04
CA GLY A 320 4.13 -20.00 -10.07
C GLY A 320 4.03 -21.39 -9.45
N TYR A 321 3.90 -21.47 -8.13
CA TYR A 321 3.96 -22.72 -7.37
C TYR A 321 3.24 -23.92 -8.04
N ASP A 322 4.01 -25.02 -8.18
CA ASP A 322 3.65 -26.44 -8.37
C ASP A 322 2.76 -26.87 -9.54
N ILE A 323 3.24 -26.78 -10.80
CA ILE A 323 2.86 -27.72 -11.86
C ILE A 323 4.14 -28.25 -12.55
N PRO A 324 4.57 -29.48 -12.25
CA PRO A 324 5.75 -30.10 -12.86
C PRO A 324 5.60 -30.29 -14.38
N SER A 325 6.68 -30.09 -15.14
CA SER A 325 6.68 -30.34 -16.58
C SER A 325 6.43 -31.83 -16.89
N GLY A 326 5.42 -32.11 -17.72
CA GLY A 326 5.11 -33.47 -18.18
C GLY A 326 4.13 -34.26 -17.31
N GLU A 327 3.50 -33.64 -16.30
CA GLU A 327 2.47 -34.30 -15.49
C GLU A 327 1.12 -34.40 -16.22
N LYS A 328 0.40 -35.50 -15.97
CA LYS A 328 -0.88 -35.84 -16.59
C LYS A 328 -2.01 -35.57 -15.60
N HIS A 329 -3.01 -34.79 -15.99
CA HIS A 329 -4.13 -34.46 -15.10
C HIS A 329 -5.46 -34.98 -15.67
N GLU A 330 -6.06 -35.98 -15.03
CA GLU A 330 -7.30 -36.59 -15.49
C GLU A 330 -8.50 -35.64 -15.37
N LEU A 331 -9.26 -35.46 -16.44
CA LEU A 331 -10.51 -34.68 -16.50
C LEU A 331 -11.54 -35.19 -15.48
N ALA A 332 -11.51 -36.49 -15.16
CA ALA A 332 -12.34 -37.10 -14.14
C ALA A 332 -12.00 -36.64 -12.71
N GLU A 333 -10.77 -36.20 -12.42
CA GLU A 333 -10.44 -35.55 -11.14
C GLU A 333 -11.21 -34.24 -10.94
N PHE A 334 -11.75 -33.66 -12.01
CA PHE A 334 -12.61 -32.49 -11.98
C PHE A 334 -14.10 -32.84 -12.03
N ASN A 335 -14.45 -34.13 -12.08
CA ASN A 335 -15.83 -34.62 -12.13
C ASN A 335 -16.31 -35.09 -10.75
N GLY A 336 -17.33 -34.43 -10.22
CA GLY A 336 -17.98 -34.83 -8.96
C GLY A 336 -18.42 -33.66 -8.07
N GLN A 337 -18.05 -32.43 -8.42
CA GLN A 337 -18.45 -31.23 -7.67
C GLN A 337 -19.19 -30.27 -8.60
N SER A 338 -20.52 -30.33 -8.56
CA SER A 338 -21.38 -29.30 -9.16
C SER A 338 -21.87 -28.35 -8.08
N VAL A 339 -21.01 -27.49 -7.52
CA VAL A 339 -21.36 -26.18 -6.93
C VAL A 339 -20.14 -25.26 -7.02
N LYS A 340 -20.37 -23.96 -7.29
CA LYS A 340 -19.41 -22.84 -7.34
C LYS A 340 -18.03 -23.12 -6.70
N ARG A 341 -16.98 -23.07 -7.54
CA ARG A 341 -15.53 -23.15 -7.26
C ARG A 341 -14.93 -24.57 -7.18
N ASN A 342 -14.74 -25.15 -8.37
CA ASN A 342 -13.64 -26.09 -8.56
C ASN A 342 -12.33 -25.31 -8.38
N TYR A 343 -11.71 -25.30 -7.19
CA TYR A 343 -10.56 -24.43 -6.90
C TYR A 343 -9.35 -24.71 -7.79
N ARG A 344 -9.12 -25.95 -8.25
CA ARG A 344 -8.03 -26.23 -9.20
C ARG A 344 -8.33 -25.67 -10.60
N LEU A 345 -9.54 -25.90 -11.12
CA LEU A 345 -9.96 -25.31 -12.39
C LEU A 345 -10.09 -23.78 -12.28
N ALA A 346 -10.56 -23.25 -11.16
CA ALA A 346 -10.68 -21.82 -10.89
C ALA A 346 -9.32 -21.18 -10.59
N HIS A 347 -8.29 -21.91 -10.17
CA HIS A 347 -6.91 -21.39 -10.08
C HIS A 347 -6.25 -21.36 -11.47
N LEU A 348 -6.47 -22.39 -12.28
CA LEU A 348 -6.10 -22.40 -13.71
C LEU A 348 -6.85 -21.31 -14.51
N LEU A 349 -8.13 -21.05 -14.19
CA LEU A 349 -9.01 -20.07 -14.85
C LEU A 349 -9.03 -18.67 -14.18
N SER A 350 -8.55 -18.48 -12.94
CA SER A 350 -8.46 -17.13 -12.32
C SER A 350 -7.24 -16.37 -12.82
N TRP A 351 -6.19 -17.09 -13.20
CA TRP A 351 -5.13 -16.55 -14.04
C TRP A 351 -5.69 -16.10 -15.40
N VAL A 352 -6.71 -16.78 -15.94
CA VAL A 352 -7.42 -16.37 -17.18
C VAL A 352 -8.23 -15.10 -16.97
N ARG A 353 -8.90 -14.98 -15.81
CA ARG A 353 -9.66 -13.78 -15.47
C ARG A 353 -8.82 -12.51 -15.32
N LEU A 354 -7.51 -12.63 -15.16
CA LEU A 354 -6.61 -11.47 -15.21
C LEU A 354 -6.58 -10.84 -16.61
N VAL A 355 -6.96 -11.57 -17.67
CA VAL A 355 -7.04 -11.07 -19.06
C VAL A 355 -8.46 -10.60 -19.40
N GLU A 356 -9.52 -11.05 -18.73
CA GLU A 356 -10.89 -10.55 -18.98
C GLU A 356 -11.13 -9.12 -18.46
N GLY A 357 -10.23 -8.58 -17.61
CA GLY A 357 -10.21 -7.17 -17.25
C GLY A 357 -9.70 -6.24 -18.36
N GLU A 358 -9.01 -6.79 -19.36
CA GLU A 358 -8.62 -6.12 -20.61
C GLU A 358 -8.93 -7.04 -21.79
N GLY A 359 -10.17 -7.01 -22.29
CA GLY A 359 -10.65 -7.87 -23.39
C GLY A 359 -9.99 -7.66 -24.78
N SER A 360 -8.67 -7.48 -24.88
CA SER A 360 -7.95 -7.26 -26.15
C SER A 360 -6.86 -8.30 -26.48
N GLY A 361 -6.50 -9.22 -25.56
CA GLY A 361 -5.28 -10.03 -25.68
C GLY A 361 -5.18 -10.97 -26.89
N ILE A 362 -6.26 -11.65 -27.30
CA ILE A 362 -6.20 -12.65 -28.39
C ILE A 362 -6.00 -11.99 -29.76
N PRO A 363 -6.75 -10.93 -30.15
CA PRO A 363 -6.47 -10.16 -31.36
C PRO A 363 -5.07 -9.55 -31.37
N SER A 364 -4.61 -9.01 -30.23
CA SER A 364 -3.27 -8.41 -30.08
C SER A 364 -2.17 -9.45 -30.23
N ALA A 365 -2.29 -10.61 -29.59
CA ALA A 365 -1.31 -11.69 -29.69
C ALA A 365 -1.27 -12.34 -31.09
N LEU A 366 -2.41 -12.44 -31.78
CA LEU A 366 -2.48 -12.91 -33.18
C LEU A 366 -1.95 -11.85 -34.16
N ARG A 367 -2.16 -10.55 -33.87
CA ARG A 367 -1.60 -9.42 -34.62
C ARG A 367 -0.08 -9.36 -34.43
N ASP A 368 0.43 -9.58 -33.22
CA ASP A 368 1.86 -9.69 -32.94
C ASP A 368 2.54 -10.91 -33.60
N CYS A 369 1.81 -12.02 -33.77
CA CYS A 369 2.31 -13.15 -34.57
C CYS A 369 2.37 -12.80 -36.07
N ARG A 370 1.40 -12.03 -36.59
CA ARG A 370 1.39 -11.58 -37.99
C ARG A 370 2.44 -10.50 -38.28
N ASP A 371 2.59 -9.55 -37.35
CA ASP A 371 3.39 -8.34 -37.57
C ASP A 371 4.82 -8.50 -37.06
N GLY A 372 5.08 -9.43 -36.11
CA GLY A 372 6.33 -9.66 -35.36
C GLY A 372 7.28 -10.75 -35.89
N GLY A 373 6.85 -11.57 -36.85
CA GLY A 373 7.67 -12.64 -37.44
C GLY A 373 7.80 -13.93 -36.60
N SER A 374 7.05 -14.05 -35.49
CA SER A 374 6.94 -15.29 -34.71
C SER A 374 6.14 -16.37 -35.45
N ALA A 375 6.47 -17.65 -35.26
CA ALA A 375 5.66 -18.74 -35.79
C ALA A 375 4.26 -18.80 -35.13
N ILE A 376 3.22 -18.93 -35.96
CA ILE A 376 1.82 -19.06 -35.53
C ILE A 376 1.69 -20.33 -34.66
N PRO A 377 0.94 -20.29 -33.53
CA PRO A 377 0.66 -21.49 -32.75
C PRO A 377 0.06 -22.58 -33.63
N THR A 378 0.58 -23.79 -33.53
CA THR A 378 0.17 -24.90 -34.40
C THR A 378 -0.80 -25.79 -33.64
N VAL A 379 -2.02 -25.96 -34.16
CA VAL A 379 -3.03 -26.86 -33.58
C VAL A 379 -3.13 -28.09 -34.47
N LEU A 380 -2.79 -29.25 -33.92
CA LEU A 380 -2.85 -30.54 -34.58
C LEU A 380 -3.88 -31.39 -33.86
N ARG A 381 -4.92 -31.81 -34.59
CA ARG A 381 -5.91 -32.76 -34.10
C ARG A 381 -5.51 -34.16 -34.54
N GLU A 382 -5.13 -34.97 -33.56
CA GLU A 382 -4.87 -36.40 -33.76
C GLU A 382 -6.11 -37.19 -33.31
N LYS A 383 -6.11 -38.50 -33.57
CA LYS A 383 -7.31 -39.34 -33.48
C LYS A 383 -7.98 -39.30 -32.09
N ASP A 384 -7.16 -39.16 -31.05
CA ASP A 384 -7.58 -39.31 -29.65
C ASP A 384 -7.24 -38.09 -28.77
N PHE A 385 -6.60 -37.04 -29.32
CA PHE A 385 -6.27 -35.81 -28.59
C PHE A 385 -5.90 -34.64 -29.51
N ILE A 386 -5.95 -33.42 -28.96
CA ILE A 386 -5.55 -32.18 -29.63
C ILE A 386 -4.22 -31.71 -29.05
N THR A 387 -3.22 -31.50 -29.91
CA THR A 387 -1.93 -30.89 -29.53
C THR A 387 -1.85 -29.45 -30.00
N VAL A 388 -1.53 -28.53 -29.11
CA VAL A 388 -1.24 -27.12 -29.41
C VAL A 388 0.24 -26.84 -29.12
N THR A 389 0.97 -26.35 -30.13
CA THR A 389 2.40 -26.04 -30.03
C THR A 389 2.62 -24.53 -30.11
N ILE A 390 3.32 -23.98 -29.12
CA ILE A 390 3.52 -22.54 -28.94
C ILE A 390 5.03 -22.24 -28.97
N TRP A 391 5.47 -21.49 -29.97
CA TRP A 391 6.87 -21.10 -30.21
C TRP A 391 7.28 -19.77 -29.52
N PRO A 392 8.54 -19.54 -29.14
CA PRO A 392 8.99 -18.28 -28.53
C PRO A 392 9.01 -17.11 -29.53
N ARG A 393 9.00 -15.86 -29.03
CA ARG A 393 9.10 -14.64 -29.85
C ARG A 393 10.54 -14.48 -30.40
N PRO A 394 10.75 -14.20 -31.70
CA PRO A 394 12.05 -13.75 -32.18
C PRO A 394 12.28 -12.30 -31.75
N VAL A 395 13.49 -12.00 -31.27
CA VAL A 395 13.87 -10.66 -30.79
C VAL A 395 13.82 -9.67 -31.96
N ARG A 396 12.87 -8.73 -31.91
CA ARG A 396 12.88 -7.55 -32.76
C ARG A 396 13.68 -6.46 -32.07
N HIS A 397 14.96 -6.39 -32.46
CA HIS A 397 15.97 -5.42 -32.07
C HIS A 397 16.54 -5.59 -30.65
N ALA A 398 17.87 -5.60 -30.60
CA ALA A 398 18.68 -5.71 -29.39
C ALA A 398 18.32 -4.61 -28.36
N PRO A 399 18.34 -4.92 -27.06
CA PRO A 399 17.95 -3.98 -26.01
C PRO A 399 18.96 -2.84 -25.89
N GLN A 400 18.45 -1.60 -25.94
CA GLN A 400 19.10 -0.43 -25.36
C GLN A 400 18.85 -0.42 -23.83
N PRO A 401 19.78 0.17 -23.04
CA PRO A 401 19.76 0.11 -21.58
C PRO A 401 18.51 0.76 -20.96
N VAL A 402 18.04 0.14 -19.88
CA VAL A 402 16.91 0.53 -19.03
C VAL A 402 16.98 2.02 -18.66
N GLN A 403 15.90 2.76 -18.92
CA GLN A 403 15.72 4.11 -18.37
C GLN A 403 15.06 4.02 -16.98
N ASP A 404 15.84 4.47 -15.98
CA ASP A 404 15.52 5.02 -14.67
C ASP A 404 14.12 4.85 -14.07
N VAL A 405 14.09 4.23 -12.89
CA VAL A 405 12.98 4.31 -11.94
C VAL A 405 12.92 5.72 -11.33
N THR A 406 11.85 6.46 -11.61
CA THR A 406 11.54 7.77 -11.01
C THR A 406 10.74 7.61 -9.71
N VAL A 407 11.19 8.25 -8.62
CA VAL A 407 10.32 8.61 -7.48
C VAL A 407 9.59 9.91 -7.82
N GLY A 408 8.34 10.03 -7.40
CA GLY A 408 7.38 11.07 -7.81
C GLY A 408 7.94 12.49 -7.94
N GLY A 409 7.64 13.10 -9.09
CA GLY A 409 7.35 14.54 -9.20
C GLY A 409 8.48 15.57 -9.10
N SER A 410 9.73 15.20 -8.78
CA SER A 410 10.83 16.19 -8.68
C SER A 410 11.85 16.14 -9.81
N GLY A 411 11.80 15.13 -10.69
CA GLY A 411 12.84 14.94 -11.71
C GLY A 411 14.25 14.74 -11.12
N GLN A 412 14.38 14.57 -9.79
CA GLN A 412 15.65 14.22 -9.17
C GLN A 412 15.81 12.70 -9.18
N ARG A 413 16.75 12.22 -10.01
CA ARG A 413 17.28 10.86 -9.93
C ARG A 413 17.82 10.64 -8.50
N LEU A 414 17.35 9.59 -7.81
CA LEU A 414 18.03 9.09 -6.62
C LEU A 414 19.47 8.76 -7.04
N LEU A 415 20.44 9.41 -6.42
CA LEU A 415 21.85 9.13 -6.67
C LEU A 415 22.12 7.67 -6.25
N PRO A 416 22.81 6.87 -7.08
CA PRO A 416 23.28 5.55 -6.71
C PRO A 416 23.98 5.61 -5.34
N PRO A 417 23.64 4.73 -4.38
CA PRO A 417 24.26 4.77 -3.05
C PRO A 417 25.77 4.53 -3.18
N ARG A 418 26.60 5.33 -2.49
CA ARG A 418 28.06 5.20 -2.49
C ARG A 418 28.57 5.19 -1.04
N THR A 419 28.45 4.05 -0.38
CA THR A 419 28.67 3.93 1.07
C THR A 419 30.01 3.31 1.46
N LEU A 420 30.89 3.02 0.49
CA LEU A 420 32.18 2.39 0.75
C LEU A 420 33.07 3.24 1.69
N PRO A 421 33.72 2.63 2.69
CA PRO A 421 34.66 3.32 3.57
C PRO A 421 35.92 3.73 2.80
N ARG A 422 36.68 4.69 3.33
CA ARG A 422 37.88 5.21 2.67
C ARG A 422 38.95 4.12 2.51
N GLY A 423 39.43 3.93 1.27
CA GLY A 423 40.55 3.02 0.98
C GLY A 423 41.89 3.47 1.58
N VAL A 424 42.83 2.53 1.71
CA VAL A 424 44.16 2.78 2.28
C VAL A 424 45.14 3.09 1.16
N LYS A 425 45.75 4.29 1.18
CA LYS A 425 46.72 4.72 0.15
C LYS A 425 48.00 3.87 0.09
N THR A 426 48.39 3.25 1.20
CA THR A 426 49.52 2.33 1.32
C THR A 426 49.02 0.89 1.31
N PHE A 427 48.60 0.41 0.13
CA PHE A 427 48.24 -0.98 -0.11
C PHE A 427 49.33 -1.65 -0.94
N VAL A 428 49.92 -2.73 -0.43
CA VAL A 428 51.03 -3.48 -1.03
C VAL A 428 50.97 -4.95 -0.63
N GLY A 429 51.54 -5.83 -1.45
CA GLY A 429 51.81 -7.23 -1.08
C GLY A 429 50.59 -8.15 -1.13
N ARG A 430 49.56 -7.77 -1.89
CA ARG A 430 48.32 -8.53 -2.10
C ARG A 430 47.88 -8.56 -3.57
N GLU A 431 48.84 -8.38 -4.47
CA GLU A 431 48.62 -8.29 -5.90
C GLU A 431 48.10 -9.62 -6.46
N ALA A 432 48.52 -10.75 -5.89
CA ALA A 432 48.05 -12.08 -6.28
C ALA A 432 46.58 -12.30 -5.90
N GLU A 433 46.18 -11.96 -4.67
CA GLU A 433 44.80 -12.09 -4.21
C GLU A 433 43.86 -11.10 -4.92
N LEU A 434 44.32 -9.87 -5.18
CA LEU A 434 43.60 -8.92 -6.03
C LEU A 434 43.41 -9.46 -7.45
N GLY A 435 44.48 -9.94 -8.09
CA GLY A 435 44.39 -10.52 -9.43
C GLY A 435 43.45 -11.73 -9.48
N TRP A 436 43.40 -12.52 -8.40
CA TRP A 436 42.47 -13.64 -8.31
C TRP A 436 41.00 -13.20 -8.19
N LEU A 437 40.71 -12.18 -7.36
CA LEU A 437 39.40 -11.54 -7.27
C LEU A 437 38.97 -10.92 -8.62
N GLU A 438 39.90 -10.29 -9.34
CA GLU A 438 39.65 -9.69 -10.66
C GLU A 438 39.41 -10.74 -11.75
N SER A 439 40.12 -11.87 -11.71
CA SER A 439 39.99 -12.95 -12.69
C SER A 439 38.71 -13.77 -12.53
N SER A 440 38.09 -13.75 -11.36
CA SER A 440 36.91 -14.56 -11.01
C SER A 440 35.61 -13.77 -11.23
N GLN A 441 35.43 -13.18 -12.42
CA GLN A 441 34.31 -12.26 -12.68
C GLN A 441 32.91 -12.92 -12.64
N ASP A 442 32.83 -14.24 -12.75
CA ASP A 442 31.55 -14.97 -12.70
C ASP A 442 31.09 -15.27 -11.26
N ALA A 443 31.91 -14.98 -10.25
CA ALA A 443 31.56 -15.22 -8.86
C ALA A 443 30.65 -14.11 -8.30
N GLY A 444 29.43 -14.49 -7.91
CA GLY A 444 28.46 -13.59 -7.28
C GLY A 444 28.77 -13.27 -5.81
N VAL A 445 29.44 -14.18 -5.09
CA VAL A 445 29.81 -14.01 -3.68
C VAL A 445 31.27 -14.41 -3.46
N PHE A 446 32.08 -13.50 -2.91
CA PHE A 446 33.43 -13.77 -2.44
C PHE A 446 33.48 -13.78 -0.93
N LEU A 447 34.09 -14.82 -0.38
CA LEU A 447 34.32 -14.95 1.05
C LEU A 447 35.82 -14.83 1.36
N ILE A 448 36.21 -13.68 1.88
CA ILE A 448 37.59 -13.36 2.28
C ILE A 448 37.79 -13.77 3.73
N THR A 449 38.55 -14.85 3.93
CA THR A 449 38.83 -15.45 5.25
C THR A 449 40.30 -15.30 5.65
N GLY A 450 40.61 -15.35 6.95
CA GLY A 450 41.99 -15.25 7.43
C GLY A 450 42.08 -14.82 8.89
N ALA A 451 43.26 -15.00 9.48
CA ALA A 451 43.52 -14.67 10.89
C ALA A 451 43.29 -13.17 11.22
N PRO A 452 43.09 -12.79 12.48
CA PRO A 452 42.99 -11.38 12.87
C PRO A 452 44.22 -10.57 12.41
N GLY A 453 44.02 -9.36 11.91
CA GLY A 453 45.14 -8.48 11.50
C GLY A 453 45.79 -8.78 10.14
N THR A 454 45.34 -9.81 9.40
CA THR A 454 45.88 -10.17 8.07
C THR A 454 45.51 -9.20 6.93
N GLY A 455 44.63 -8.22 7.18
CA GLY A 455 44.26 -7.19 6.20
C GLY A 455 43.00 -7.48 5.35
N LYS A 456 42.12 -8.41 5.77
CA LYS A 456 40.88 -8.78 5.05
C LYS A 456 40.02 -7.58 4.62
N THR A 457 39.66 -6.73 5.58
CA THR A 457 38.88 -5.51 5.34
C THR A 457 39.60 -4.57 4.38
N THR A 458 40.92 -4.43 4.52
CA THR A 458 41.72 -3.57 3.65
C THR A 458 41.75 -4.09 2.20
N LEU A 459 41.91 -5.40 1.99
CA LEU A 459 41.80 -6.01 0.66
C LEU A 459 40.41 -5.77 0.06
N ALA A 460 39.36 -6.08 0.81
CA ALA A 460 37.97 -5.99 0.34
C ALA A 460 37.57 -4.56 -0.03
N VAL A 461 37.93 -3.58 0.80
CA VAL A 461 37.65 -2.16 0.54
C VAL A 461 38.45 -1.64 -0.66
N ASN A 462 39.73 -1.99 -0.79
CA ASN A 462 40.53 -1.54 -1.94
C ASN A 462 40.07 -2.18 -3.25
N PHE A 463 39.75 -3.48 -3.24
CA PHE A 463 39.14 -4.14 -4.39
C PHE A 463 37.79 -3.49 -4.75
N ALA A 464 36.95 -3.21 -3.75
CA ALA A 464 35.67 -2.53 -3.96
C ALA A 464 35.81 -1.15 -4.61
N HIS A 465 36.83 -0.36 -4.23
CA HIS A 465 37.14 0.91 -4.89
C HIS A 465 37.67 0.73 -6.32
N GLN A 466 38.45 -0.31 -6.60
CA GLN A 466 38.96 -0.60 -7.94
C GLN A 466 37.85 -1.00 -8.92
N VAL A 467 36.86 -1.76 -8.45
CA VAL A 467 35.76 -2.24 -9.31
C VAL A 467 34.49 -1.40 -9.23
N ALA A 468 34.44 -0.36 -8.40
CA ALA A 468 33.24 0.45 -8.17
C ALA A 468 32.58 0.96 -9.46
N ASP A 469 33.37 1.35 -10.46
CA ASP A 469 32.88 1.85 -11.75
C ASP A 469 32.15 0.78 -12.59
N HIS A 470 32.38 -0.51 -12.32
CA HIS A 470 31.66 -1.62 -12.96
C HIS A 470 30.26 -1.85 -12.36
N TYR A 471 29.96 -1.21 -11.23
CA TYR A 471 28.69 -1.31 -10.49
C TYR A 471 28.03 0.08 -10.41
N PRO A 472 27.54 0.61 -11.55
CA PRO A 472 27.06 1.99 -11.65
C PRO A 472 25.79 2.26 -10.81
N ASP A 473 25.03 1.21 -10.49
CA ASP A 473 23.75 1.33 -9.79
C ASP A 473 23.91 1.48 -8.28
N GLY A 474 25.12 1.25 -7.74
CA GLY A 474 25.51 1.64 -6.39
C GLY A 474 26.40 0.63 -5.65
N GLN A 475 26.94 1.09 -4.52
CA GLN A 475 27.75 0.32 -3.59
C GLN A 475 27.24 0.45 -2.15
N LEU A 476 26.95 -0.70 -1.53
CA LEU A 476 26.46 -0.84 -0.16
C LEU A 476 27.54 -1.42 0.75
N TYR A 477 27.70 -0.85 1.94
CA TYR A 477 28.67 -1.29 2.95
C TYR A 477 28.01 -1.40 4.33
N VAL A 478 28.30 -2.48 5.04
CA VAL A 478 27.98 -2.61 6.47
C VAL A 478 29.06 -3.41 7.19
N ASP A 479 29.43 -2.95 8.39
CA ASP A 479 30.23 -3.71 9.35
C ASP A 479 29.28 -4.51 10.24
N LEU A 480 29.33 -5.83 10.14
CA LEU A 480 28.46 -6.77 10.86
C LEU A 480 28.89 -7.00 12.32
N ARG A 481 30.03 -6.43 12.75
CA ARG A 481 30.52 -6.44 14.13
C ARG A 481 30.59 -7.83 14.77
N GLY A 482 30.80 -8.86 13.96
CA GLY A 482 30.69 -10.25 14.36
C GLY A 482 31.66 -10.69 15.47
N PHE A 483 32.80 -10.01 15.57
CA PHE A 483 33.86 -10.33 16.55
C PHE A 483 34.20 -9.15 17.48
N SER A 484 33.26 -8.21 17.66
CA SER A 484 33.44 -7.11 18.61
C SER A 484 33.39 -7.63 20.07
N PRO A 485 34.31 -7.22 20.97
CA PRO A 485 34.36 -7.75 22.35
C PRO A 485 33.22 -7.29 23.26
N SER A 486 32.53 -6.20 22.91
CA SER A 486 31.67 -5.42 23.81
C SER A 486 30.36 -4.96 23.17
N GLY A 487 30.07 -5.42 21.95
CA GLY A 487 28.84 -5.07 21.21
C GLY A 487 28.17 -6.30 20.61
N ARG A 488 26.83 -6.26 20.51
CA ARG A 488 26.05 -7.29 19.81
C ARG A 488 26.40 -7.26 18.31
N PRO A 489 26.58 -8.43 17.65
CA PRO A 489 26.70 -8.48 16.20
C PRO A 489 25.46 -7.88 15.52
N VAL A 490 25.66 -7.08 14.47
CA VAL A 490 24.57 -6.47 13.71
C VAL A 490 23.68 -7.57 13.15
N GLN A 491 22.39 -7.47 13.42
CA GLN A 491 21.43 -8.46 12.93
C GLN A 491 21.12 -8.20 11.45
N ALA A 492 20.77 -9.26 10.72
CA ALA A 492 20.44 -9.13 9.30
C ALA A 492 19.26 -8.17 9.06
N SER A 493 18.29 -8.12 9.98
CA SER A 493 17.16 -7.19 9.94
C SER A 493 17.59 -5.72 10.04
N GLU A 494 18.61 -5.41 10.83
CA GLU A 494 19.18 -4.07 11.01
C GLU A 494 20.00 -3.66 9.78
N ALA A 495 20.83 -4.57 9.26
CA ALA A 495 21.58 -4.33 8.03
C ALA A 495 20.66 -4.12 6.81
N LEU A 496 19.55 -4.87 6.70
CA LEU A 496 18.55 -4.68 5.65
C LEU A 496 17.84 -3.33 5.74
N LEU A 497 17.59 -2.82 6.95
CA LEU A 497 17.03 -1.46 7.10
C LEU A 497 17.98 -0.42 6.50
N LEU A 498 19.29 -0.51 6.79
CA LEU A 498 20.29 0.39 6.23
C LEU A 498 20.34 0.29 4.69
N PHE A 499 20.26 -0.92 4.14
CA PHE A 499 20.29 -1.13 2.69
C PHE A 499 19.03 -0.63 2.00
N LEU A 500 17.85 -0.93 2.53
CA LEU A 500 16.56 -0.49 1.98
C LEU A 500 16.41 1.03 2.05
N ASP A 501 16.85 1.65 3.15
CA ASP A 501 16.92 3.11 3.30
C ASP A 501 17.84 3.73 2.25
N ALA A 502 19.06 3.18 2.07
CA ALA A 502 20.00 3.62 1.04
C ALA A 502 19.50 3.42 -0.40
N LEU A 503 18.60 2.46 -0.62
CA LEU A 503 17.95 2.20 -1.91
C LEU A 503 16.69 3.06 -2.14
N GLY A 504 16.33 3.92 -1.19
CA GLY A 504 15.22 4.86 -1.29
C GLY A 504 13.85 4.29 -0.92
N VAL A 505 13.81 3.15 -0.22
CA VAL A 505 12.55 2.60 0.31
C VAL A 505 12.09 3.44 1.49
N SER A 506 10.86 3.97 1.44
CA SER A 506 10.31 4.75 2.54
C SER A 506 10.12 3.89 3.79
N ARG A 507 10.30 4.48 4.98
CA ARG A 507 10.16 3.76 6.26
C ARG A 507 8.78 3.15 6.49
N GLN A 508 7.75 3.62 5.77
CA GLN A 508 6.40 3.07 5.82
C GLN A 508 6.22 1.82 4.98
N ALA A 509 6.93 1.74 3.85
CA ALA A 509 6.93 0.56 2.99
C ALA A 509 7.86 -0.54 3.52
N MET A 510 8.66 -0.28 4.55
CA MET A 510 9.54 -1.25 5.17
C MET A 510 8.73 -2.30 5.95
N PRO A 511 8.76 -3.57 5.53
CA PRO A 511 8.11 -4.64 6.28
C PRO A 511 8.71 -4.76 7.68
N VAL A 512 7.96 -5.27 8.66
CA VAL A 512 8.49 -5.47 10.02
C VAL A 512 9.24 -6.79 10.11
N GLU A 513 8.75 -7.81 9.40
CA GLU A 513 9.31 -9.16 9.37
C GLU A 513 10.57 -9.25 8.51
N LEU A 514 11.56 -10.02 8.99
CA LEU A 514 12.84 -10.20 8.33
C LEU A 514 12.68 -10.75 6.89
N ASP A 515 11.88 -11.82 6.71
CA ASP A 515 11.71 -12.46 5.41
C ASP A 515 11.08 -11.53 4.37
N ALA A 516 10.14 -10.68 4.81
CA ALA A 516 9.53 -9.68 3.94
C ALA A 516 10.53 -8.57 3.56
N ARG A 517 11.41 -8.15 4.48
CA ARG A 517 12.53 -7.23 4.15
C ARG A 517 13.51 -7.87 3.17
N VAL A 518 13.81 -9.15 3.32
CA VAL A 518 14.69 -9.89 2.39
C VAL A 518 14.08 -9.93 0.99
N ALA A 519 12.79 -10.26 0.88
CA ALA A 519 12.09 -10.30 -0.40
C ALA A 519 12.07 -8.92 -1.07
N LEU A 520 11.78 -7.86 -0.31
CA LEU A 520 11.81 -6.48 -0.81
C LEU A 520 13.21 -6.08 -1.27
N TYR A 521 14.24 -6.34 -0.46
CA TYR A 521 15.62 -6.04 -0.82
C TYR A 521 16.03 -6.73 -2.11
N ARG A 522 15.75 -8.03 -2.25
CA ARG A 522 16.05 -8.80 -3.47
C ARG A 522 15.31 -8.26 -4.69
N SER A 523 14.06 -7.82 -4.52
CA SER A 523 13.28 -7.20 -5.60
C SER A 523 13.87 -5.86 -6.03
N MET A 524 14.33 -5.03 -5.08
CA MET A 524 14.93 -3.71 -5.37
C MET A 524 16.27 -3.80 -6.11
N VAL A 525 17.03 -4.88 -5.92
CA VAL A 525 18.34 -5.09 -6.56
C VAL A 525 18.30 -6.06 -7.75
N ALA A 526 17.13 -6.60 -8.11
CA ALA A 526 16.99 -7.66 -9.10
C ALA A 526 17.52 -7.30 -10.51
N GLU A 527 17.39 -6.05 -10.92
CA GLU A 527 17.83 -5.55 -12.24
C GLU A 527 18.98 -4.54 -12.14
N ARG A 528 19.65 -4.49 -10.97
CA ARG A 528 20.71 -3.50 -10.70
C ARG A 528 22.07 -4.17 -10.59
N ARG A 529 23.09 -3.52 -11.14
CA ARG A 529 24.50 -3.86 -10.95
C ARG A 529 25.03 -3.21 -9.70
N MET A 530 24.88 -3.89 -8.56
CA MET A 530 25.28 -3.43 -7.25
C MET A 530 26.53 -4.16 -6.72
N LEU A 531 27.34 -3.45 -5.95
CA LEU A 531 28.39 -4.04 -5.12
C LEU A 531 27.98 -3.99 -3.64
N VAL A 532 28.04 -5.12 -2.94
CA VAL A 532 27.70 -5.22 -1.51
C VAL A 532 28.90 -5.71 -0.72
N LEU A 533 29.38 -4.92 0.24
CA LEU A 533 30.50 -5.26 1.11
C LEU A 533 30.01 -5.50 2.54
N LEU A 534 30.07 -6.76 2.97
CA LEU A 534 29.68 -7.25 4.29
C LEU A 534 30.95 -7.55 5.11
N ASP A 535 31.32 -6.61 5.97
CA ASP A 535 32.57 -6.66 6.72
C ASP A 535 32.37 -7.31 8.09
N ASN A 536 33.36 -8.10 8.54
CA ASN A 536 33.43 -8.67 9.89
C ASN A 536 32.26 -9.62 10.27
N ALA A 537 31.81 -10.47 9.34
CA ALA A 537 30.73 -11.43 9.58
C ALA A 537 31.16 -12.56 10.54
N ARG A 538 30.36 -12.89 11.57
CA ARG A 538 30.63 -14.04 12.47
C ARG A 538 30.03 -15.35 11.98
N SER A 539 28.81 -15.29 11.44
CA SER A 539 28.03 -16.46 11.05
C SER A 539 27.36 -16.27 9.69
N SER A 540 27.03 -17.38 9.03
CA SER A 540 26.31 -17.37 7.74
C SER A 540 24.90 -16.78 7.89
N GLU A 541 24.29 -16.92 9.07
CA GLU A 541 22.96 -16.36 9.38
C GLU A 541 22.90 -14.83 9.26
N GLN A 542 24.02 -14.13 9.56
CA GLN A 542 24.10 -12.69 9.34
C GLN A 542 24.16 -12.31 7.85
N VAL A 543 24.69 -13.21 7.01
CA VAL A 543 25.06 -12.93 5.62
C VAL A 543 23.96 -13.33 4.65
N LEU A 544 23.36 -14.52 4.83
CA LEU A 544 22.40 -15.10 3.90
C LEU A 544 21.20 -14.18 3.56
N PRO A 545 20.59 -13.47 4.52
CA PRO A 545 19.47 -12.56 4.22
C PRO A 545 19.90 -11.32 3.43
N LEU A 546 21.19 -10.97 3.44
CA LEU A 546 21.78 -9.81 2.75
C LEU A 546 22.27 -10.12 1.33
N LEU A 547 22.16 -11.39 0.90
CA LEU A 547 22.57 -11.80 -0.45
C LEU A 547 21.50 -11.38 -1.48
N PRO A 548 21.90 -10.65 -2.55
CA PRO A 548 21.03 -10.34 -3.68
C PRO A 548 20.70 -11.63 -4.46
N GLY A 549 19.55 -11.63 -5.15
CA GLY A 549 19.14 -12.76 -5.99
C GLY A 549 19.65 -12.70 -7.43
N ALA A 550 20.25 -11.58 -7.84
CA ALA A 550 20.64 -11.30 -9.22
C ALA A 550 22.13 -11.61 -9.47
N PRO A 551 22.48 -12.26 -10.60
CA PRO A 551 23.86 -12.57 -10.95
C PRO A 551 24.72 -11.33 -11.26
N GLU A 552 24.08 -10.20 -11.59
CA GLU A 552 24.75 -8.93 -11.89
C GLU A 552 25.25 -8.20 -10.63
N CYS A 553 24.79 -8.63 -9.45
CA CYS A 553 25.27 -8.11 -8.17
C CYS A 553 26.47 -8.90 -7.67
N ARG A 554 27.44 -8.20 -7.05
CA ARG A 554 28.59 -8.84 -6.40
C ARG A 554 28.61 -8.58 -4.91
N VAL A 555 28.86 -9.63 -4.14
CA VAL A 555 28.98 -9.55 -2.67
C VAL A 555 30.40 -9.90 -2.24
N LEU A 556 31.01 -9.03 -1.44
CA LEU A 556 32.27 -9.25 -0.76
C LEU A 556 31.98 -9.47 0.72
N VAL A 557 32.38 -10.61 1.28
CA VAL A 557 32.21 -10.93 2.70
C VAL A 557 33.56 -11.07 3.34
N THR A 558 33.85 -10.34 4.43
CA THR A 558 35.05 -10.58 5.23
C THR A 558 34.69 -11.32 6.52
N SER A 559 35.44 -12.35 6.87
CA SER A 559 35.21 -13.11 8.11
C SER A 559 36.50 -13.69 8.68
N ARG A 560 36.51 -13.93 9.99
CA ARG A 560 37.52 -14.78 10.65
C ARG A 560 37.11 -16.26 10.63
N ALA A 561 35.82 -16.54 10.49
CA ALA A 561 35.27 -17.88 10.37
C ALA A 561 35.26 -18.32 8.91
N ARG A 562 35.23 -19.64 8.68
CA ARG A 562 35.20 -20.23 7.32
C ARG A 562 33.82 -20.16 6.66
N LEU A 563 32.75 -19.84 7.39
CA LEU A 563 31.35 -19.74 6.94
C LEU A 563 30.97 -20.82 5.91
N ALA A 564 31.15 -22.09 6.29
CA ALA A 564 31.05 -23.23 5.35
C ALA A 564 29.72 -23.31 4.58
N ASP A 565 28.60 -22.90 5.21
CA ASP A 565 27.30 -22.86 4.53
C ASP A 565 27.29 -21.91 3.33
N LEU A 566 28.03 -20.80 3.36
CA LEU A 566 28.09 -19.85 2.26
C LEU A 566 28.77 -20.46 1.02
N VAL A 567 29.82 -21.26 1.26
CA VAL A 567 30.55 -21.98 0.21
C VAL A 567 29.71 -23.14 -0.32
N ALA A 568 29.06 -23.89 0.57
CA ALA A 568 28.34 -25.10 0.20
C ALA A 568 26.96 -24.86 -0.44
N LYS A 569 26.26 -23.77 -0.08
CA LYS A 569 24.86 -23.51 -0.49
C LYS A 569 24.70 -22.31 -1.42
N ASN A 570 25.70 -21.43 -1.51
CA ASN A 570 25.62 -20.18 -2.26
C ASN A 570 26.83 -19.96 -3.18
N ASP A 571 27.56 -21.04 -3.48
CA ASP A 571 28.73 -21.07 -4.39
C ASP A 571 29.75 -19.95 -4.11
N ALA A 572 29.92 -19.58 -2.84
CA ALA A 572 30.82 -18.50 -2.47
C ALA A 572 32.28 -18.90 -2.76
N VAL A 573 32.98 -18.08 -3.54
CA VAL A 573 34.38 -18.27 -3.86
C VAL A 573 35.23 -17.81 -2.67
N GLN A 574 35.90 -18.75 -2.03
CA GLN A 574 36.70 -18.47 -0.84
C GLN A 574 38.10 -17.97 -1.22
N VAL A 575 38.46 -16.79 -0.70
CA VAL A 575 39.82 -16.24 -0.72
C VAL A 575 40.40 -16.39 0.67
N ALA A 576 41.39 -17.26 0.85
CA ALA A 576 42.11 -17.39 2.11
C ALA A 576 43.29 -16.42 2.13
N LEU A 577 43.24 -15.43 3.02
CA LEU A 577 44.34 -14.50 3.28
C LEU A 577 45.27 -15.09 4.34
N ASN A 578 46.47 -15.43 3.90
CA ASN A 578 47.58 -15.79 4.77
C ASN A 578 48.30 -14.54 5.27
N VAL A 579 49.19 -14.69 6.25
CA VAL A 579 50.14 -13.62 6.63
C VAL A 579 51.04 -13.24 5.45
N PHE A 580 51.67 -12.07 5.50
CA PHE A 580 52.65 -11.67 4.48
C PHE A 580 53.86 -12.60 4.50
N ASP A 581 54.34 -12.91 3.31
CA ASP A 581 55.67 -13.49 3.15
C ASP A 581 56.75 -12.41 3.42
N ARG A 582 58.01 -12.87 3.43
CA ARG A 582 59.16 -12.00 3.68
C ARG A 582 59.19 -10.78 2.76
N ASN A 583 58.88 -10.97 1.48
CA ASN A 583 59.00 -9.93 0.46
C ASN A 583 57.88 -8.89 0.59
N ALA A 584 56.64 -9.33 0.78
CA ALA A 584 55.49 -8.46 1.00
C ALA A 584 55.64 -7.65 2.30
N GLY A 585 56.18 -8.26 3.35
CA GLY A 585 56.51 -7.57 4.61
C GLY A 585 57.58 -6.50 4.44
N ILE A 586 58.66 -6.79 3.73
CA ILE A 586 59.73 -5.82 3.42
C ILE A 586 59.19 -4.68 2.55
N ALA A 587 58.36 -4.97 1.55
CA ALA A 587 57.73 -3.96 0.71
C ALA A 587 56.86 -2.99 1.53
N LEU A 588 56.12 -3.51 2.52
CA LEU A 588 55.36 -2.69 3.46
C LEU A 588 56.26 -1.81 4.33
N LEU A 589 57.33 -2.37 4.89
CA LEU A 589 58.32 -1.62 5.69
C LEU A 589 58.95 -0.50 4.87
N SER A 590 59.39 -0.79 3.64
CA SER A 590 60.03 0.18 2.74
C SER A 590 59.07 1.31 2.39
N ARG A 591 57.79 1.01 2.17
CA ARG A 591 56.75 2.02 1.92
C ARG A 591 56.52 2.94 3.13
N CYS A 592 56.76 2.46 4.35
CA CYS A 592 56.56 3.21 5.59
C CYS A 592 57.82 3.96 6.05
N LEU A 593 59.01 3.39 5.83
CA LEU A 593 60.30 3.88 6.35
C LEU A 593 61.19 4.53 5.29
N GLY A 594 60.89 4.31 4.01
CA GLY A 594 61.74 4.67 2.88
C GLY A 594 62.69 3.53 2.48
N ASP A 595 62.91 3.38 1.18
CA ASP A 595 63.72 2.29 0.60
C ASP A 595 65.18 2.36 1.11
N GLU A 596 65.76 3.56 1.25
CA GLU A 596 67.14 3.76 1.71
C GLU A 596 67.44 3.12 3.08
N ARG A 597 66.50 3.19 4.03
CA ARG A 597 66.71 2.67 5.39
C ARG A 597 66.56 1.15 5.46
N VAL A 598 65.66 0.59 4.66
CA VAL A 598 65.45 -0.85 4.59
C VAL A 598 66.57 -1.53 3.82
N ASP A 599 67.04 -0.92 2.73
CA ASP A 599 68.15 -1.42 1.92
C ASP A 599 69.51 -1.33 2.65
N ALA A 600 69.64 -0.42 3.63
CA ALA A 600 70.83 -0.33 4.48
C ALA A 600 70.96 -1.51 5.46
N GLU A 601 69.85 -2.07 5.95
CA GLU A 601 69.82 -3.16 6.92
C GLU A 601 68.81 -4.27 6.53
N PRO A 602 68.99 -4.95 5.38
CA PRO A 602 67.96 -5.83 4.80
C PRO A 602 67.73 -7.11 5.62
N GLU A 603 68.76 -7.61 6.32
CA GLU A 603 68.60 -8.77 7.21
C GLU A 603 67.81 -8.43 8.47
N GLU A 604 67.98 -7.23 9.02
CA GLU A 604 67.25 -6.81 10.23
C GLU A 604 65.80 -6.45 9.89
N ALA A 605 65.57 -5.81 8.74
CA ALA A 605 64.22 -5.63 8.21
C ALA A 605 63.49 -6.97 8.01
N ALA A 606 64.20 -8.00 7.53
CA ALA A 606 63.64 -9.34 7.42
C ALA A 606 63.29 -9.98 8.77
N LYS A 607 64.14 -9.80 9.79
CA LYS A 607 63.86 -10.26 11.15
C LYS A 607 62.65 -9.56 11.75
N LEU A 608 62.48 -8.25 11.50
CA LEU A 608 61.28 -7.53 11.93
C LEU A 608 60.00 -8.11 11.30
N VAL A 609 60.04 -8.50 10.02
CA VAL A 609 58.92 -9.21 9.35
C VAL A 609 58.63 -10.55 10.01
N GLU A 610 59.67 -11.33 10.29
CA GLU A 610 59.57 -12.64 10.94
C GLU A 610 59.01 -12.54 12.36
N TYR A 611 59.52 -11.60 13.16
CA TYR A 611 59.04 -11.36 14.53
C TYR A 611 57.63 -10.79 14.59
N CYS A 612 57.18 -10.09 13.55
CA CYS A 612 55.79 -9.68 13.38
C CYS A 612 54.88 -10.82 12.85
N GLY A 613 55.40 -12.03 12.66
CA GLY A 613 54.66 -13.18 12.13
C GLY A 613 54.11 -12.91 10.72
N GLY A 614 54.72 -11.98 9.97
CA GLY A 614 54.20 -11.50 8.68
C GLY A 614 52.85 -10.76 8.77
N LEU A 615 52.37 -10.36 9.95
CA LEU A 615 51.06 -9.73 10.08
C LEU A 615 51.11 -8.26 9.65
N PRO A 616 50.34 -7.83 8.63
CA PRO A 616 50.39 -6.46 8.12
C PRO A 616 50.11 -5.40 9.18
N LEU A 617 49.20 -5.66 10.12
CA LEU A 617 48.92 -4.72 11.21
C LEU A 617 50.10 -4.57 12.16
N ALA A 618 50.72 -5.67 12.58
CA ALA A 618 51.89 -5.65 13.47
C ALA A 618 53.08 -4.93 12.80
N LEU A 619 53.30 -5.21 11.51
CA LEU A 619 54.33 -4.57 10.72
C LEU A 619 54.12 -3.06 10.58
N ARG A 620 52.89 -2.59 10.39
CA ARG A 620 52.60 -1.14 10.33
C ARG A 620 52.87 -0.45 11.66
N ILE A 621 52.62 -1.12 12.78
CA ILE A 621 52.88 -0.58 14.11
C ILE A 621 54.40 -0.49 14.36
N VAL A 622 55.13 -1.56 14.07
CA VAL A 622 56.60 -1.58 14.17
C VAL A 622 57.22 -0.55 13.22
N ALA A 623 56.72 -0.44 11.98
CA ALA A 623 57.19 0.56 11.02
C ALA A 623 56.91 1.99 11.50
N ALA A 624 55.73 2.26 12.07
CA ALA A 624 55.42 3.57 12.61
C ALA A 624 56.32 3.91 13.81
N HIS A 625 56.63 2.94 14.66
CA HIS A 625 57.56 3.11 15.77
C HIS A 625 59.00 3.37 15.30
N ALA A 626 59.46 2.62 14.31
CA ALA A 626 60.76 2.83 13.67
C ALA A 626 60.82 4.19 12.95
N ALA A 627 59.73 4.66 12.36
CA ALA A 627 59.63 5.98 11.75
C ALA A 627 59.71 7.12 12.78
N ALA A 628 59.17 6.89 13.99
CA ALA A 628 59.23 7.83 15.10
C ALA A 628 60.64 7.94 15.73
N HIS A 629 61.49 6.92 15.56
CA HIS A 629 62.87 6.88 16.05
C HIS A 629 63.86 6.67 14.89
N PRO A 630 64.06 7.68 14.01
CA PRO A 630 64.97 7.58 12.88
C PRO A 630 66.44 7.38 13.26
N GLU A 631 66.83 7.72 14.49
CA GLU A 631 68.18 7.61 15.03
C GLU A 631 68.62 6.18 15.39
N PHE A 632 67.68 5.25 15.58
CA PHE A 632 68.01 3.87 15.93
C PHE A 632 68.15 2.97 14.69
N PRO A 633 69.22 2.16 14.60
CA PRO A 633 69.35 1.12 13.58
C PRO A 633 68.23 0.09 13.67
N LEU A 634 67.84 -0.51 12.53
CA LEU A 634 66.81 -1.57 12.52
C LEU A 634 67.24 -2.77 13.36
N GLN A 635 68.54 -3.04 13.46
CA GLN A 635 69.12 -4.07 14.33
C GLN A 635 68.69 -3.95 15.80
N VAL A 636 68.68 -2.73 16.34
CA VAL A 636 68.31 -2.49 17.74
C VAL A 636 66.83 -2.82 17.94
N LEU A 637 65.99 -2.34 17.03
CA LEU A 637 64.56 -2.56 17.03
C LEU A 637 64.19 -4.05 16.83
N ALA A 638 64.94 -4.79 16.01
CA ALA A 638 64.73 -6.22 15.84
C ALA A 638 65.09 -7.00 17.12
N GLY A 639 66.21 -6.63 17.76
CA GLY A 639 66.68 -7.28 18.99
C GLY A 639 65.69 -7.12 20.14
N GLU A 640 65.19 -5.91 20.38
CA GLU A 640 64.23 -5.71 21.46
C GLU A 640 62.89 -6.45 21.17
N LEU A 641 62.45 -6.57 19.89
CA LEU A 641 61.14 -7.17 19.53
C LEU A 641 61.15 -8.68 19.78
N ASN A 642 62.29 -9.30 19.48
CA ASN A 642 62.56 -10.69 19.79
C ASN A 642 62.46 -10.97 21.30
N ASP A 643 63.03 -10.09 22.14
CA ASP A 643 62.98 -10.24 23.59
C ASP A 643 61.55 -10.15 24.13
N ALA A 644 60.71 -9.30 23.56
CA ALA A 644 59.30 -9.21 23.93
C ALA A 644 58.47 -10.42 23.47
N ASN A 645 58.70 -10.91 22.25
CA ASN A 645 58.08 -12.14 21.74
C ASN A 645 58.39 -13.34 22.63
N ASN A 646 59.66 -13.54 23.01
CA ASN A 646 60.08 -14.65 23.85
C ASN A 646 59.42 -14.62 25.24
N ARG A 647 59.17 -13.43 25.80
CA ARG A 647 58.45 -13.29 27.09
C ARG A 647 56.95 -13.61 26.97
N LEU A 648 56.32 -13.24 25.86
CA LEU A 648 54.86 -13.40 25.64
C LEU A 648 54.49 -14.79 25.09
N ALA A 649 55.35 -15.42 24.30
CA ALA A 649 55.16 -16.78 23.78
C ALA A 649 55.08 -17.82 24.91
N VAL A 650 55.84 -17.62 25.99
CA VAL A 650 55.80 -18.45 27.21
C VAL A 650 54.44 -18.38 27.93
N LEU A 651 53.67 -17.31 27.73
CA LEU A 651 52.40 -17.04 28.43
C LEU A 651 51.16 -17.33 27.58
N ALA A 652 51.25 -17.26 26.25
CA ALA A 652 50.08 -17.24 25.35
C ALA A 652 49.73 -18.58 24.67
N GLY A 653 50.63 -19.59 24.68
CA GLY A 653 50.34 -20.93 24.16
C GLY A 653 50.19 -21.05 22.62
N ASP A 654 50.16 -19.94 21.88
CA ASP A 654 50.09 -19.89 20.40
C ASP A 654 50.95 -18.74 19.83
N ASP A 655 51.80 -19.03 18.84
CA ASP A 655 52.86 -18.15 18.30
C ASP A 655 52.32 -16.93 17.55
N GLU A 656 51.20 -17.05 16.81
CA GLU A 656 50.63 -15.93 16.02
C GLU A 656 50.05 -14.82 16.92
N SER A 657 49.49 -15.20 18.07
CA SER A 657 48.91 -14.26 19.03
C SER A 657 49.97 -13.51 19.83
N ALA A 658 51.13 -14.16 20.08
CA ALA A 658 52.25 -13.59 20.82
C ALA A 658 52.89 -12.43 20.04
N SER A 659 53.02 -12.58 18.72
CA SER A 659 53.64 -11.59 17.84
C SER A 659 52.87 -10.26 17.75
N ILE A 660 51.54 -10.30 17.58
CA ILE A 660 50.70 -9.09 17.60
C ILE A 660 50.75 -8.43 18.99
N ARG A 661 50.64 -9.24 20.04
CA ARG A 661 50.66 -8.75 21.42
C ARG A 661 52.00 -8.12 21.78
N ALA A 662 53.11 -8.63 21.27
CA ALA A 662 54.42 -8.02 21.46
C ALA A 662 54.51 -6.65 20.80
N ALA A 663 54.06 -6.50 19.55
CA ALA A 663 54.03 -5.21 18.87
C ALA A 663 53.12 -4.18 19.57
N PHE A 664 51.97 -4.62 20.09
CA PHE A 664 51.10 -3.75 20.91
C PHE A 664 51.74 -3.39 22.25
N SER A 665 52.33 -4.38 22.93
CA SER A 665 52.98 -4.22 24.24
C SER A 665 54.13 -3.23 24.20
N TRP A 666 54.90 -3.22 23.12
CA TRP A 666 55.96 -2.25 22.89
C TRP A 666 55.49 -0.81 22.82
N THR A 667 54.52 -0.60 21.95
CA THR A 667 53.95 0.73 21.74
C THR A 667 53.25 1.22 23.00
N TYR A 668 52.64 0.30 23.76
CA TYR A 668 52.04 0.57 25.06
C TYR A 668 53.06 0.86 26.17
N GLN A 669 54.17 0.12 26.24
CA GLN A 669 55.23 0.34 27.23
C GLN A 669 56.00 1.65 27.00
N ALA A 670 56.04 2.13 25.75
CA ALA A 670 56.65 3.41 25.41
C ALA A 670 55.80 4.63 25.81
N LEU A 671 54.52 4.43 26.17
CA LEU A 671 53.65 5.52 26.62
C LEU A 671 54.04 6.01 28.02
N SER A 672 53.85 7.31 28.27
CA SER A 672 53.85 7.84 29.62
C SER A 672 52.82 7.11 30.52
N PRO A 673 53.02 7.02 31.84
CA PRO A 673 52.11 6.32 32.74
C PRO A 673 50.65 6.81 32.64
N GLU A 674 50.46 8.11 32.39
CA GLU A 674 49.14 8.73 32.21
C GLU A 674 48.52 8.34 30.86
N SER A 675 49.29 8.36 29.77
CA SER A 675 48.87 7.89 28.44
C SER A 675 48.55 6.40 28.40
N ALA A 676 49.34 5.57 29.08
CA ALA A 676 49.07 4.15 29.23
C ALA A 676 47.75 3.90 29.98
N ARG A 677 47.50 4.65 31.07
CA ARG A 677 46.23 4.58 31.80
C ARG A 677 45.05 5.01 30.92
N VAL A 678 45.17 6.13 30.19
CA VAL A 678 44.10 6.58 29.28
C VAL A 678 43.84 5.55 28.18
N PHE A 679 44.88 4.99 27.56
CA PHE A 679 44.74 3.93 26.56
C PHE A 679 43.95 2.73 27.10
N ARG A 680 44.27 2.22 28.30
CA ARG A 680 43.54 1.12 28.95
C ARG A 680 42.06 1.46 29.18
N LEU A 681 41.78 2.61 29.78
CA LEU A 681 40.41 3.03 30.09
C LEU A 681 39.56 3.21 28.84
N LEU A 682 40.12 3.71 27.74
CA LEU A 682 39.42 3.80 26.45
C LEU A 682 38.94 2.44 25.93
N GLY A 683 39.63 1.35 26.28
CA GLY A 683 39.21 -0.02 26.00
C GLY A 683 37.89 -0.43 26.68
N LEU A 684 37.45 0.31 27.71
CA LEU A 684 36.19 0.09 28.44
C LEU A 684 35.00 0.83 27.82
N HIS A 685 35.24 1.79 26.90
CA HIS A 685 34.16 2.56 26.27
C HIS A 685 33.29 1.65 25.37
N PRO A 686 31.95 1.83 25.27
CA PRO A 686 31.05 0.93 24.52
C PRO A 686 31.26 0.86 23.00
N GLU A 687 31.70 1.94 22.36
CA GLU A 687 31.96 2.00 20.91
C GLU A 687 33.42 2.37 20.60
N PRO A 688 33.95 2.04 19.41
CA PRO A 688 35.29 2.43 19.01
C PRO A 688 35.42 3.94 18.77
N ASP A 689 34.31 4.64 18.52
CA ASP A 689 34.28 6.10 18.38
C ASP A 689 34.00 6.78 19.72
N ILE A 690 34.80 7.79 20.07
CA ILE A 690 34.64 8.54 21.31
C ILE A 690 35.00 10.03 21.13
N GLY A 691 34.16 10.91 21.66
CA GLY A 691 34.41 12.36 21.70
C GLY A 691 35.32 12.78 22.86
N LEU A 692 36.07 13.87 22.68
CA LEU A 692 36.98 14.42 23.70
C LEU A 692 36.31 14.62 25.10
N PRO A 693 35.08 15.17 25.21
CA PRO A 693 34.42 15.31 26.51
C PRO A 693 34.13 13.97 27.19
N ALA A 694 33.79 12.94 26.41
CA ALA A 694 33.58 11.59 26.93
C ALA A 694 34.90 10.93 27.37
N VAL A 695 36.01 11.18 26.66
CA VAL A 695 37.34 10.75 27.13
C VAL A 695 37.67 11.39 28.48
N ALA A 696 37.48 12.70 28.60
CA ALA A 696 37.73 13.44 29.84
C ALA A 696 36.92 12.87 31.01
N ALA A 697 35.63 12.56 30.78
CA ALA A 697 34.77 11.92 31.78
C ALA A 697 35.27 10.52 32.17
N LEU A 698 35.56 9.67 31.19
CA LEU A 698 36.03 8.29 31.37
C LEU A 698 37.34 8.25 32.20
N THR A 699 38.27 9.17 31.92
CA THR A 699 39.58 9.19 32.57
C THR A 699 39.59 9.98 33.87
N GLY A 700 38.68 10.94 34.03
CA GLY A 700 38.62 11.90 35.15
C GLY A 700 39.55 13.10 34.99
N LEU A 701 39.99 13.36 33.76
CA LEU A 701 40.87 14.48 33.43
C LEU A 701 40.03 15.69 32.97
N SER A 702 40.61 16.88 33.00
CA SER A 702 40.04 18.01 32.27
C SER A 702 40.18 17.82 30.75
N GLU A 703 39.30 18.39 29.94
CA GLU A 703 39.38 18.28 28.46
C GLU A 703 40.77 18.69 27.89
N PRO A 704 41.43 19.76 28.36
CA PRO A 704 42.79 20.10 27.91
C PRO A 704 43.84 19.03 28.26
N GLN A 705 43.75 18.43 29.45
CA GLN A 705 44.65 17.35 29.86
C GLN A 705 44.40 16.09 29.04
N ALA A 706 43.13 15.70 28.87
CA ALA A 706 42.76 14.57 28.02
C ALA A 706 43.25 14.76 26.57
N GLN A 707 43.12 15.98 26.02
CA GLN A 707 43.60 16.28 24.67
C GLN A 707 45.13 16.14 24.57
N GLN A 708 45.87 16.60 25.57
CA GLN A 708 47.33 16.48 25.58
C GLN A 708 47.78 15.01 25.62
N VAL A 709 47.14 14.22 26.48
CA VAL A 709 47.41 12.78 26.61
C VAL A 709 47.04 12.03 25.33
N LEU A 710 45.89 12.33 24.72
CA LEU A 710 45.44 11.71 23.47
C LEU A 710 46.37 12.01 22.29
N ARG A 711 47.08 13.15 22.28
CA ARG A 711 48.08 13.44 21.23
C ARG A 711 49.21 12.41 21.26
N GLU A 712 49.70 12.05 22.44
CA GLU A 712 50.73 11.02 22.58
C GLU A 712 50.22 9.65 22.09
N VAL A 713 49.02 9.26 22.50
CA VAL A 713 48.39 8.00 22.07
C VAL A 713 48.10 7.97 20.55
N CYS A 714 47.76 9.12 19.94
CA CYS A 714 47.59 9.26 18.49
C CYS A 714 48.92 9.15 17.74
N VAL A 715 49.98 9.81 18.23
CA VAL A 715 51.33 9.74 17.63
C VAL A 715 51.88 8.31 17.72
N ALA A 716 51.55 7.59 18.79
CA ALA A 716 51.84 6.18 18.94
C ALA A 716 50.98 5.26 18.03
N HIS A 717 50.09 5.81 17.20
CA HIS A 717 49.19 5.08 16.30
C HIS A 717 48.26 4.07 17.00
N LEU A 718 48.01 4.26 18.30
CA LEU A 718 47.13 3.41 19.09
C LEU A 718 45.65 3.81 18.94
N ILE A 719 45.40 5.05 18.54
CA ILE A 719 44.07 5.59 18.20
C ILE A 719 44.18 6.56 17.01
N HIS A 720 43.08 6.78 16.30
CA HIS A 720 43.02 7.68 15.15
C HIS A 720 42.15 8.92 15.41
N HIS A 721 42.72 10.10 15.26
CA HIS A 721 41.97 11.37 15.18
C HIS A 721 41.49 11.59 13.74
N TYR A 722 40.22 11.29 13.46
CA TYR A 722 39.68 11.32 12.09
C TYR A 722 38.70 12.48 11.83
N LYS A 723 38.20 13.11 12.90
CA LYS A 723 37.39 14.34 12.88
C LYS A 723 37.80 15.22 14.06
N PRO A 724 37.73 16.57 13.96
CA PRO A 724 38.01 17.46 15.08
C PRO A 724 37.25 17.03 16.35
N GLY A 725 37.97 16.82 17.45
CA GLY A 725 37.39 16.38 18.73
C GLY A 725 36.92 14.92 18.83
N ARG A 726 37.05 14.09 17.79
CA ARG A 726 36.64 12.66 17.80
C ARG A 726 37.80 11.72 17.49
N TYR A 727 37.87 10.65 18.28
CA TYR A 727 38.91 9.63 18.21
C TYR A 727 38.28 8.28 17.94
N ARG A 728 38.94 7.47 17.09
CA ARG A 728 38.51 6.12 16.75
C ARG A 728 39.55 5.09 17.16
N PHE A 729 39.12 4.08 17.90
CA PHE A 729 39.88 2.92 18.31
C PHE A 729 39.78 1.81 17.26
N HIS A 730 40.89 1.14 16.95
CA HIS A 730 40.85 -0.07 16.15
C HIS A 730 40.47 -1.27 17.03
N ASP A 731 39.63 -2.18 16.55
CA ASP A 731 39.06 -3.29 17.34
C ASP A 731 40.10 -4.14 18.09
N LEU A 732 41.22 -4.48 17.43
CA LEU A 732 42.29 -5.28 18.06
C LEU A 732 43.05 -4.51 19.14
N LEU A 733 43.27 -3.21 18.94
CA LEU A 733 43.92 -2.36 19.93
C LEU A 733 42.98 -2.09 21.10
N ARG A 734 41.68 -1.99 20.84
CA ARG A 734 40.64 -1.85 21.86
C ARG A 734 40.53 -3.11 22.70
N LEU A 735 40.54 -4.29 22.07
CA LEU A 735 40.61 -5.57 22.78
C LEU A 735 41.87 -5.66 23.65
N TYR A 736 43.04 -5.30 23.09
CA TYR A 736 44.28 -5.28 23.85
C TYR A 736 44.23 -4.29 25.03
N ALA A 737 43.72 -3.07 24.81
CA ALA A 737 43.51 -2.07 25.86
C ALA A 737 42.58 -2.59 26.96
N HIS A 738 41.50 -3.27 26.58
CA HIS A 738 40.56 -3.89 27.51
C HIS A 738 41.23 -5.01 28.33
N GLU A 739 42.00 -5.90 27.70
CA GLU A 739 42.78 -6.94 28.38
C GLU A 739 43.79 -6.34 29.37
N GLN A 740 44.50 -5.28 28.95
CA GLN A 740 45.42 -4.57 29.84
C GLN A 740 44.68 -3.92 31.02
N ALA A 741 43.48 -3.36 30.79
CA ALA A 741 42.66 -2.82 31.86
C ALA A 741 42.28 -3.91 32.87
N MET A 742 41.82 -5.08 32.39
CA MET A 742 41.50 -6.21 33.25
C MET A 742 42.69 -6.75 34.04
N ALA A 743 43.89 -6.71 33.46
CA ALA A 743 45.10 -7.23 34.09
C ALA A 743 45.76 -6.28 35.10
N ILE A 744 45.66 -4.96 34.87
CA ILE A 744 46.45 -3.95 35.60
C ILE A 744 45.57 -3.09 36.52
N ASP A 745 44.42 -2.62 36.02
CA ASP A 745 43.56 -1.71 36.78
C ASP A 745 42.70 -2.50 37.76
N SER A 746 42.38 -1.91 38.91
CA SER A 746 41.48 -2.56 39.87
C SER A 746 40.03 -2.59 39.39
N ASP A 747 39.24 -3.56 39.85
CA ASP A 747 37.80 -3.65 39.54
C ASP A 747 37.08 -2.32 39.83
N TRP A 748 37.42 -1.68 40.96
CA TRP A 748 36.87 -0.38 41.35
C TRP A 748 37.20 0.74 40.35
N GLU A 749 38.45 0.84 39.87
CA GLU A 749 38.84 1.88 38.91
C GLU A 749 38.13 1.72 37.56
N ARG A 750 37.95 0.48 37.11
CA ARG A 750 37.27 0.18 35.84
C ARG A 750 35.79 0.48 35.93
N ASP A 751 35.15 0.02 36.99
CA ASP A 751 33.75 0.32 37.30
C ASP A 751 33.51 1.83 37.39
N GLU A 752 34.41 2.55 38.08
CA GLU A 752 34.27 3.99 38.26
C GLU A 752 34.52 4.77 36.96
N ALA A 753 35.42 4.31 36.09
CA ALA A 753 35.57 4.86 34.74
C ALA A 753 34.28 4.67 33.91
N ILE A 754 33.72 3.46 33.91
CA ILE A 754 32.47 3.14 33.22
C ILE A 754 31.32 4.01 33.75
N ARG A 755 31.14 4.11 35.07
CA ARG A 755 30.10 4.94 35.67
C ARG A 755 30.23 6.40 35.24
N ARG A 756 31.43 6.98 35.30
CA ARG A 756 31.67 8.38 34.91
C ARG A 756 31.32 8.67 33.46
N VAL A 757 31.65 7.77 32.52
CA VAL A 757 31.34 8.00 31.10
C VAL A 757 29.84 7.82 30.81
N LEU A 758 29.17 6.86 31.45
CA LEU A 758 27.72 6.71 31.32
C LEU A 758 26.99 7.91 31.94
N ASP A 759 27.42 8.36 33.12
CA ASP A 759 26.87 9.54 33.79
C ASP A 759 27.12 10.81 32.97
N HIS A 760 28.26 10.91 32.28
CA HIS A 760 28.51 11.97 31.32
C HIS A 760 27.48 11.99 30.19
N TYR A 761 27.16 10.84 29.58
CA TYR A 761 26.15 10.77 28.52
C TYR A 761 24.74 11.10 29.03
N ILE A 762 24.39 10.66 30.24
CA ILE A 762 23.11 11.02 30.89
C ILE A 762 23.03 12.54 31.11
N ASN A 763 24.06 13.14 31.73
CA ASN A 763 24.08 14.56 32.06
C ASN A 763 24.16 15.44 30.81
N ARG A 764 25.00 15.08 29.83
CA ARG A 764 25.10 15.83 28.58
C ARG A 764 23.82 15.76 27.78
N GLY A 765 23.18 14.59 27.70
CA GLY A 765 21.96 14.45 26.92
C GLY A 765 20.77 15.24 27.50
N ALA A 766 20.76 15.54 28.80
CA ALA A 766 19.74 16.42 29.40
C ALA A 766 19.79 17.88 28.91
N GLU A 767 20.96 18.34 28.46
CA GLU A 767 21.20 19.71 27.99
C GLU A 767 21.54 19.77 26.48
N ALA A 768 21.54 18.62 25.81
CA ALA A 768 22.05 18.48 24.46
C ALA A 768 21.06 18.96 23.40
N ASP A 769 21.63 19.46 22.29
CA ASP A 769 20.86 19.78 21.10
C ASP A 769 20.69 18.56 20.17
N ARG A 770 19.88 18.75 19.12
CA ARG A 770 19.60 17.72 18.10
C ARG A 770 20.86 17.25 17.38
N HIS A 771 21.86 18.11 17.19
CA HIS A 771 23.09 17.75 16.47
C HIS A 771 23.96 16.80 17.29
N TRP A 772 24.05 17.04 18.60
CA TRP A 772 24.76 16.15 19.50
C TRP A 772 24.14 14.75 19.49
N PHE A 773 22.82 14.66 19.68
CA PHE A 773 22.10 13.37 19.63
C PHE A 773 22.28 12.65 18.29
N ALA A 774 22.20 13.36 17.16
CA ALA A 774 22.45 12.76 15.85
C ALA A 774 23.87 12.21 15.71
N SER A 775 24.86 12.90 16.30
CA SER A 775 26.26 12.47 16.26
C SER A 775 26.58 11.33 17.24
N GLU A 776 25.95 11.31 18.42
CA GLU A 776 26.18 10.33 19.48
C GLU A 776 25.21 9.15 19.46
N ARG A 777 24.19 9.15 18.59
CA ARG A 777 23.18 8.08 18.54
C ARG A 777 23.79 6.67 18.59
N PRO A 778 24.80 6.31 17.75
CA PRO A 778 25.39 4.97 17.81
C PRO A 778 26.03 4.66 19.18
N VAL A 779 26.67 5.65 19.79
CA VAL A 779 27.33 5.54 21.09
C VAL A 779 26.30 5.38 22.21
N LEU A 780 25.22 6.16 22.20
CA LEU A 780 24.15 6.08 23.20
C LEU A 780 23.41 4.75 23.13
N LEU A 781 23.09 4.24 21.94
CA LEU A 781 22.47 2.92 21.77
C LEU A 781 23.36 1.81 22.35
N ALA A 782 24.65 1.81 21.99
CA ALA A 782 25.60 0.85 22.52
C ALA A 782 25.83 0.99 24.04
N ALA A 783 25.80 2.22 24.58
CA ALA A 783 25.93 2.48 26.00
C ALA A 783 24.74 1.95 26.81
N ILE A 784 23.52 2.04 26.28
CA ILE A 784 22.31 1.46 26.89
C ILE A 784 22.44 -0.06 26.98
N ASP A 785 22.78 -0.71 25.85
CA ASP A 785 22.94 -2.16 25.80
C ASP A 785 24.08 -2.64 26.70
N PHE A 786 25.22 -1.93 26.68
CA PHE A 786 26.36 -2.22 27.53
C PHE A 786 26.02 -2.11 29.01
N ALA A 787 25.31 -1.04 29.42
CA ALA A 787 24.89 -0.85 30.79
C ALA A 787 23.94 -1.97 31.26
N ALA A 788 22.98 -2.36 30.42
CA ALA A 788 22.06 -3.46 30.73
C ALA A 788 22.78 -4.82 30.86
N GLN A 789 23.73 -5.12 29.97
CA GLN A 789 24.50 -6.38 30.03
C GLN A 789 25.47 -6.43 31.22
N SER A 790 25.92 -5.28 31.69
CA SER A 790 26.85 -5.15 32.82
C SER A 790 26.13 -5.08 34.19
N GLY A 791 24.80 -5.22 34.22
CA GLY A 791 23.99 -5.09 35.44
C GLY A 791 23.97 -3.67 36.01
N LEU A 792 24.27 -2.66 35.19
CA LEU A 792 24.19 -1.23 35.54
C LEU A 792 22.79 -0.70 35.21
N ASP A 793 21.79 -1.38 35.74
CA ASP A 793 20.38 -1.27 35.33
C ASP A 793 19.84 0.16 35.40
N GLU A 794 20.19 0.89 36.47
CA GLU A 794 19.78 2.30 36.64
C GLU A 794 20.27 3.19 35.50
N ARG A 795 21.53 3.01 35.09
CA ARG A 795 22.13 3.81 34.03
C ARG A 795 21.57 3.44 32.67
N ALA A 796 21.26 2.17 32.44
CA ALA A 796 20.66 1.69 31.20
C ALA A 796 19.31 2.38 30.94
N TRP A 797 18.40 2.37 31.91
CA TRP A 797 17.09 3.02 31.71
C TRP A 797 17.18 4.55 31.70
N ARG A 798 18.11 5.16 32.45
CA ARG A 798 18.31 6.63 32.41
C ARG A 798 18.85 7.10 31.07
N LEU A 799 19.80 6.38 30.46
CA LEU A 799 20.28 6.68 29.11
C LEU A 799 19.15 6.55 28.07
N ALA A 800 18.33 5.51 28.18
CA ALA A 800 17.16 5.33 27.33
C ALA A 800 16.17 6.49 27.47
N ALA A 801 15.88 6.94 28.70
CA ALA A 801 15.00 8.07 28.96
C ALA A 801 15.52 9.37 28.31
N VAL A 802 16.84 9.58 28.32
CA VAL A 802 17.48 10.77 27.73
C VAL A 802 17.41 10.79 26.20
N ILE A 803 17.60 9.66 25.52
CA ILE A 803 17.55 9.61 24.05
C ILE A 803 16.12 9.50 23.49
N THR A 804 15.15 9.06 24.31
CA THR A 804 13.77 8.81 23.90
C THR A 804 13.11 10.00 23.18
N PRO A 805 13.12 11.24 23.73
CA PRO A 805 12.50 12.38 23.06
C PRO A 805 13.09 12.67 21.68
N PHE A 806 14.41 12.48 21.51
CA PHE A 806 15.06 12.69 20.22
C PHE A 806 14.60 11.65 19.20
N LEU A 807 14.62 10.35 19.57
CA LEU A 807 14.21 9.28 18.65
C LEU A 807 12.74 9.41 18.25
N ASP A 808 11.87 9.75 19.19
CA ASP A 808 10.44 9.99 18.92
C ASP A 808 10.24 11.16 17.94
N GLN A 809 10.89 12.30 18.21
CA GLN A 809 10.83 13.48 17.33
C GLN A 809 11.45 13.27 15.94
N GLN A 810 12.39 12.32 15.79
CA GLN A 810 12.98 11.98 14.49
C GLN A 810 12.17 10.92 13.73
N GLY A 811 11.08 10.39 14.29
CA GLY A 811 10.37 9.26 13.69
C GLY A 811 11.21 7.97 13.65
N LEU A 812 12.18 7.82 14.56
CA LEU A 812 13.04 6.64 14.69
C LEU A 812 12.39 5.59 15.61
N TRP A 813 11.11 5.28 15.37
CA TRP A 813 10.28 4.49 16.28
C TRP A 813 10.73 3.05 16.46
N HIS A 814 11.43 2.47 15.47
CA HIS A 814 12.02 1.13 15.59
C HIS A 814 13.21 1.11 16.56
N ASP A 815 14.14 2.06 16.43
CA ASP A 815 15.26 2.23 17.37
C ASP A 815 14.70 2.51 18.78
N LEU A 816 13.67 3.36 18.86
CA LEU A 816 13.02 3.69 20.11
C LEU A 816 12.35 2.48 20.78
N ALA A 817 11.64 1.65 20.02
CA ALA A 817 11.04 0.42 20.53
C ALA A 817 12.09 -0.52 21.13
N ALA A 818 13.21 -0.72 20.42
CA ALA A 818 14.31 -1.57 20.88
C ALA A 818 14.93 -1.03 22.19
N VAL A 819 15.24 0.27 22.22
CA VAL A 819 15.79 0.95 23.40
C VAL A 819 14.86 0.85 24.60
N LEU A 820 13.57 1.12 24.41
CA LEU A 820 12.58 1.07 25.49
C LEU A 820 12.38 -0.37 26.00
N GLN A 821 12.50 -1.38 25.14
CA GLN A 821 12.42 -2.77 25.55
C GLN A 821 13.62 -3.19 26.42
N THR A 822 14.84 -2.80 26.03
CA THR A 822 16.05 -3.00 26.87
C THR A 822 15.92 -2.24 28.20
N ALA A 823 15.45 -0.99 28.16
CA ALA A 823 15.25 -0.16 29.33
C ALA A 823 14.20 -0.73 30.29
N LEU A 824 13.12 -1.32 29.76
CA LEU A 824 12.08 -1.96 30.59
C LEU A 824 12.66 -3.15 31.36
N THR A 825 13.44 -4.01 30.69
CA THR A 825 14.12 -5.13 31.36
C THR A 825 15.09 -4.64 32.44
N ALA A 826 15.84 -3.56 32.17
CA ALA A 826 16.70 -2.95 33.17
C ALA A 826 15.91 -2.37 34.35
N ALA A 827 14.81 -1.65 34.09
CA ALA A 827 13.94 -1.10 35.14
C ALA A 827 13.31 -2.22 36.01
N ASP A 828 12.94 -3.36 35.40
CA ASP A 828 12.47 -4.55 36.11
C ASP A 828 13.53 -5.13 37.04
N GLN A 829 14.78 -5.24 36.57
CA GLN A 829 15.91 -5.74 37.35
C GLN A 829 16.28 -4.80 38.50
N ALA A 830 16.28 -3.49 38.24
CA ALA A 830 16.45 -2.44 39.25
C ALA A 830 15.28 -2.34 40.25
N ARG A 831 14.13 -2.95 39.93
CA ARG A 831 12.84 -2.82 40.65
C ARG A 831 12.38 -1.36 40.77
N ASP A 832 12.71 -0.54 39.78
CA ASP A 832 12.29 0.86 39.73
C ASP A 832 10.91 0.98 39.07
N ARG A 833 9.88 1.02 39.91
CA ARG A 833 8.48 1.11 39.47
C ARG A 833 8.15 2.41 38.76
N GLN A 834 8.85 3.51 39.08
CA GLN A 834 8.59 4.80 38.43
C GLN A 834 9.15 4.77 37.00
N ALA A 835 10.37 4.26 36.84
CA ALA A 835 10.96 4.05 35.51
C ALA A 835 10.11 3.10 34.66
N GLN A 836 9.61 1.99 35.22
CA GLN A 836 8.67 1.08 34.55
C GLN A 836 7.43 1.81 34.02
N ALA A 837 6.82 2.67 34.83
CA ALA A 837 5.63 3.42 34.44
C ALA A 837 5.92 4.37 33.26
N ASP A 838 7.03 5.11 33.30
CA ASP A 838 7.42 6.04 32.24
C ASP A 838 7.80 5.33 30.93
N ILE A 839 8.50 4.19 31.02
CA ILE A 839 8.87 3.37 29.88
C ILE A 839 7.63 2.74 29.24
N HIS A 840 6.70 2.21 30.04
CA HIS A 840 5.44 1.69 29.52
C HIS A 840 4.63 2.76 28.81
N ARG A 841 4.55 3.98 29.32
CA ARG A 841 3.90 5.09 28.61
C ARG A 841 4.58 5.39 27.27
N SER A 842 5.92 5.38 27.24
CA SER A 842 6.68 5.62 26.00
C SER A 842 6.52 4.48 24.98
N LEU A 843 6.50 3.22 25.43
CA LEU A 843 6.17 2.06 24.58
C LEU A 843 4.75 2.17 24.03
N GLY A 844 3.79 2.61 24.86
CA GLY A 844 2.42 2.88 24.44
C GLY A 844 2.36 3.86 23.27
N ALA A 845 3.13 4.95 23.34
CA ALA A 845 3.22 5.94 22.27
C ALA A 845 3.78 5.34 20.98
N VAL A 846 4.89 4.58 21.08
CA VAL A 846 5.53 3.92 19.93
C VAL A 846 4.62 2.90 19.25
N HIS A 847 3.95 2.04 20.03
CA HIS A 847 2.97 1.09 19.48
C HIS A 847 1.77 1.81 18.85
N GLY A 848 1.38 2.96 19.40
CA GLY A 848 0.38 3.85 18.82
C GLY A 848 0.79 4.37 17.43
N GLN A 849 2.07 4.74 17.25
CA GLN A 849 2.60 5.16 15.94
C GLN A 849 2.64 4.02 14.92
N PHE A 850 2.91 2.79 15.36
CA PHE A 850 2.81 1.59 14.48
C PHE A 850 1.37 1.16 14.17
N GLY A 851 0.35 1.90 14.63
CA GLY A 851 -1.06 1.50 14.47
C GLY A 851 -1.47 0.29 15.30
N ARG A 852 -0.61 -0.19 16.22
CA ARG A 852 -0.85 -1.35 17.08
C ARG A 852 -1.61 -0.93 18.33
N ILE A 853 -2.84 -0.48 18.10
CA ILE A 853 -3.61 0.22 19.12
C ILE A 853 -3.88 -0.63 20.37
N ALA A 854 -4.05 -1.95 20.23
CA ALA A 854 -4.27 -2.82 21.38
C ALA A 854 -3.04 -2.92 22.29
N GLU A 855 -1.84 -2.98 21.71
CA GLU A 855 -0.59 -2.99 22.47
C GLU A 855 -0.35 -1.63 23.14
N ALA A 856 -0.68 -0.54 22.44
CA ALA A 856 -0.60 0.81 22.98
C ALA A 856 -1.46 0.98 24.25
N VAL A 857 -2.75 0.61 24.17
CA VAL A 857 -3.67 0.65 25.33
C VAL A 857 -3.14 -0.18 26.48
N ARG A 858 -2.70 -1.43 26.23
CA ARG A 858 -2.15 -2.30 27.28
C ARG A 858 -0.97 -1.64 28.00
N HIS A 859 -0.07 -1.02 27.26
CA HIS A 859 1.08 -0.34 27.83
C HIS A 859 0.70 0.90 28.65
N TYR A 860 -0.28 1.69 28.20
CA TYR A 860 -0.80 2.80 29.00
C TYR A 860 -1.54 2.34 30.25
N GLU A 861 -2.31 1.25 30.20
CA GLU A 861 -2.97 0.66 31.37
C GLU A 861 -1.96 0.15 32.41
N LEU A 862 -0.85 -0.46 31.96
CA LEU A 862 0.25 -0.87 32.85
C LEU A 862 0.91 0.34 33.51
N SER A 863 1.19 1.38 32.74
CA SER A 863 1.72 2.65 33.28
C SER A 863 0.76 3.27 34.30
N LEU A 864 -0.54 3.32 33.97
CA LEU A 864 -1.59 3.85 34.84
C LEU A 864 -1.68 3.09 36.17
N GLY A 865 -1.67 1.77 36.12
CA GLY A 865 -1.68 0.92 37.33
C GLY A 865 -0.47 1.17 38.22
N LEU A 866 0.73 1.25 37.63
CA LEU A 866 1.96 1.55 38.36
C LEU A 866 1.92 2.95 39.00
N CYS A 867 1.46 3.98 38.28
CA CYS A 867 1.34 5.33 38.83
C CYS A 867 0.36 5.39 40.00
N ARG A 868 -0.78 4.68 39.91
CA ARG A 868 -1.76 4.57 41.01
C ARG A 868 -1.17 3.89 42.24
N ASP A 869 -0.47 2.77 42.05
CA ASP A 869 0.20 2.05 43.14
C ASP A 869 1.28 2.91 43.83
N LEU A 870 1.93 3.79 43.08
CA LEU A 870 2.95 4.72 43.57
C LEU A 870 2.36 6.00 44.19
N GLY A 871 1.06 6.27 44.02
CA GLY A 871 0.45 7.55 44.39
C GLY A 871 0.97 8.73 43.54
N ASN A 872 1.50 8.47 42.34
CA ASN A 872 1.98 9.49 41.42
C ASN A 872 0.82 10.03 40.58
N GLU A 873 0.08 10.99 41.12
CA GLU A 873 -1.11 11.56 40.47
C GLU A 873 -0.81 12.26 39.13
N VAL A 874 0.37 12.89 38.98
CA VAL A 874 0.77 13.51 37.71
C VAL A 874 1.08 12.45 36.65
N GLY A 875 1.72 11.34 37.06
CA GLY A 875 1.93 10.19 36.19
C GLY A 875 0.61 9.52 35.78
N GLU A 876 -0.33 9.40 36.71
CA GLU A 876 -1.70 8.93 36.44
C GLU A 876 -2.37 9.82 35.39
N ALA A 877 -2.34 11.14 35.58
CA ALA A 877 -2.92 12.10 34.64
C ALA A 877 -2.33 11.99 33.24
N ARG A 878 -1.01 11.81 33.10
CA ARG A 878 -0.34 11.63 31.80
C ARG A 878 -0.75 10.34 31.11
N SER A 879 -0.91 9.25 31.86
CA SER A 879 -1.34 7.96 31.30
C SER A 879 -2.82 7.95 30.93
N GLU A 880 -3.68 8.60 31.72
CA GLU A 880 -5.07 8.88 31.38
C GLU A 880 -5.17 9.73 30.10
N LEU A 881 -4.35 10.77 29.96
CA LEU A 881 -4.33 11.59 28.75
C LEU A 881 -3.90 10.79 27.51
N ALA A 882 -2.88 9.94 27.63
CA ALA A 882 -2.43 9.08 26.54
C ALA A 882 -3.46 8.01 26.14
N LEU A 883 -4.22 7.47 27.11
CA LEU A 883 -5.38 6.62 26.83
C LEU A 883 -6.46 7.37 26.06
N SER A 884 -6.75 8.62 26.44
CA SER A 884 -7.72 9.47 25.74
C SER A 884 -7.39 9.62 24.25
N GLU A 885 -6.14 10.00 23.93
CA GLU A 885 -5.71 10.16 22.54
C GLU A 885 -5.89 8.88 21.72
N VAL A 886 -5.58 7.73 22.32
CA VAL A 886 -5.69 6.43 21.64
C VAL A 886 -7.14 5.97 21.47
N HIS A 887 -8.01 6.22 22.46
CA HIS A 887 -9.44 5.99 22.33
C HIS A 887 -10.08 6.93 21.29
N GLY A 888 -9.60 8.18 21.19
CA GLY A 888 -9.98 9.11 20.13
C GLY A 888 -9.69 8.54 18.73
N ARG A 889 -8.47 8.02 18.52
CA ARG A 889 -8.10 7.34 17.25
C ARG A 889 -8.93 6.09 16.94
N ARG A 890 -9.50 5.42 17.96
CA ARG A 890 -10.43 4.29 17.79
C ARG A 890 -11.87 4.69 17.47
N ASN A 891 -12.17 5.98 17.39
CA ASN A 891 -13.52 6.52 17.28
C ASN A 891 -14.40 6.07 18.47
N GLN A 892 -13.80 6.07 19.67
CA GLN A 892 -14.43 5.77 20.97
C GLN A 892 -14.48 7.06 21.80
N PRO A 893 -15.40 7.99 21.44
CA PRO A 893 -15.35 9.34 21.97
C PRO A 893 -15.76 9.45 23.44
N ASP A 894 -16.63 8.57 23.92
CA ASP A 894 -17.10 8.59 25.29
C ASP A 894 -15.95 8.22 26.24
N GLU A 895 -15.19 7.17 25.90
CA GLU A 895 -13.98 6.78 26.62
C GLU A 895 -12.89 7.85 26.52
N ALA A 896 -12.67 8.41 25.32
CA ALA A 896 -11.67 9.47 25.13
C ALA A 896 -11.96 10.70 26.00
N VAL A 897 -13.22 11.18 26.02
CA VAL A 897 -13.64 12.31 26.86
C VAL A 897 -13.56 11.96 28.34
N PHE A 898 -13.92 10.74 28.74
CA PHE A 898 -13.79 10.29 30.13
C PHE A 898 -12.34 10.40 30.61
N HIS A 899 -11.41 9.77 29.89
CA HIS A 899 -9.99 9.75 30.24
C HIS A 899 -9.38 11.16 30.27
N ALA A 900 -9.70 12.01 29.29
CA ALA A 900 -9.18 13.39 29.29
C ALA A 900 -9.78 14.27 30.40
N ARG A 901 -11.02 14.01 30.85
CA ARG A 901 -11.61 14.70 32.02
C ARG A 901 -10.94 14.29 33.32
N VAL A 902 -10.64 13.00 33.48
CA VAL A 902 -9.90 12.49 34.65
C VAL A 902 -8.51 13.12 34.68
N ALA A 903 -7.80 13.12 33.55
CA ALA A 903 -6.49 13.77 33.42
C ALA A 903 -6.56 15.26 33.79
N LEU A 904 -7.54 16.01 33.24
CA LEU A 904 -7.73 17.43 33.52
C LEU A 904 -7.91 17.72 35.01
N ASP A 905 -8.74 16.93 35.69
CA ASP A 905 -9.00 17.10 37.12
C ASP A 905 -7.76 16.80 37.97
N LEU A 906 -7.01 15.75 37.62
CA LEU A 906 -5.74 15.41 38.29
C LEU A 906 -4.68 16.51 38.09
N PHE A 907 -4.52 17.03 36.87
CA PHE A 907 -3.58 18.12 36.60
C PHE A 907 -3.96 19.40 37.36
N ARG A 908 -5.25 19.76 37.42
CA ARG A 908 -5.74 20.90 38.19
C ARG A 908 -5.50 20.74 39.69
N ARG A 909 -5.78 19.56 40.25
CA ARG A 909 -5.54 19.24 41.66
C ARG A 909 -4.06 19.37 42.03
N ASN A 910 -3.17 19.02 41.09
CA ASN A 910 -1.72 19.12 41.26
C ASN A 910 -1.13 20.48 40.84
N ALA A 911 -1.97 21.44 40.43
CA ALA A 911 -1.56 22.74 39.89
C ALA A 911 -0.56 22.65 38.71
N ASP A 912 -0.59 21.55 37.95
CA ASP A 912 0.20 21.36 36.74
C ASP A 912 -0.46 22.09 35.58
N ARG A 913 -0.09 23.37 35.40
CA ARG A 913 -0.65 24.23 34.34
C ARG A 913 -0.35 23.72 32.93
N HIS A 914 0.78 23.02 32.73
CA HIS A 914 1.13 22.49 31.42
C HIS A 914 0.23 21.30 31.09
N GLY A 915 0.11 20.35 32.01
CA GLY A 915 -0.78 19.21 31.85
C GLY A 915 -2.26 19.62 31.74
N GLU A 916 -2.68 20.67 32.45
CA GLU A 916 -4.02 21.25 32.28
C GLU A 916 -4.27 21.71 30.83
N ALA A 917 -3.30 22.40 30.22
CA ALA A 917 -3.41 22.84 28.83
C ALA A 917 -3.46 21.65 27.85
N ASP A 918 -2.60 20.63 28.05
CA ASP A 918 -2.59 19.41 27.22
C ASP A 918 -3.94 18.66 27.29
N ALA A 919 -4.52 18.58 28.49
CA ALA A 919 -5.82 17.95 28.71
C ALA A 919 -6.98 18.74 28.08
N LEU A 920 -6.93 20.07 28.10
CA LEU A 920 -7.92 20.92 27.44
C LEU A 920 -7.88 20.78 25.91
N VAL A 921 -6.68 20.74 25.31
CA VAL A 921 -6.51 20.45 23.87
C VAL A 921 -7.14 19.10 23.52
N THR A 922 -6.80 18.06 24.28
CA THR A 922 -7.27 16.70 24.02
C THR A 922 -8.80 16.59 24.15
N LEU A 923 -9.40 17.25 25.15
CA LEU A 923 -10.86 17.34 25.29
C LEU A 923 -11.51 18.06 24.11
N ALA A 924 -10.90 19.16 23.68
CA ALA A 924 -11.39 19.95 22.56
C ALA A 924 -11.31 19.15 21.24
N ASP A 925 -10.24 18.40 21.03
CA ASP A 925 -10.09 17.48 19.88
C ASP A 925 -11.15 16.38 19.90
N CYS A 926 -11.43 15.77 21.05
CA CYS A 926 -12.50 14.79 21.20
C CYS A 926 -13.88 15.40 20.87
N ALA A 927 -14.16 16.62 21.33
CA ALA A 927 -15.39 17.35 21.04
C ALA A 927 -15.50 17.74 19.55
N ALA A 928 -14.39 18.12 18.92
CA ALA A 928 -14.34 18.43 17.49
C ALA A 928 -14.64 17.21 16.63
N GLN A 929 -14.17 16.01 17.04
CA GLN A 929 -14.36 14.75 16.31
C GLN A 929 -15.79 14.18 16.40
N THR A 930 -16.52 14.44 17.48
CA THR A 930 -17.86 13.87 17.76
C THR A 930 -19.04 14.61 17.14
N GLY A 931 -18.78 15.64 16.33
CA GLY A 931 -19.82 16.38 15.61
C GLY A 931 -20.42 17.58 16.37
N ALA A 932 -19.80 17.99 17.50
CA ALA A 932 -20.14 19.23 18.20
C ALA A 932 -18.99 20.27 18.16
N PRO A 933 -18.47 20.66 16.97
CA PRO A 933 -17.29 21.51 16.86
C PRO A 933 -17.39 22.86 17.60
N ARG A 934 -18.59 23.45 17.71
CA ARG A 934 -18.78 24.69 18.49
C ARG A 934 -18.47 24.53 19.97
N GLN A 935 -18.66 23.34 20.53
CA GLN A 935 -18.41 23.06 21.94
C GLN A 935 -16.92 22.91 22.26
N ALA A 936 -16.04 22.81 21.25
CA ALA A 936 -14.60 22.71 21.43
C ALA A 936 -13.88 24.08 21.52
N LEU A 937 -14.52 25.15 21.05
CA LEU A 937 -13.93 26.49 20.99
C LEU A 937 -13.49 27.03 22.37
N PRO A 938 -14.31 26.94 23.45
CA PRO A 938 -13.90 27.45 24.76
C PRO A 938 -12.65 26.78 25.31
N GLU A 939 -12.55 25.45 25.15
CA GLU A 939 -11.43 24.63 25.63
C GLU A 939 -10.15 24.93 24.86
N PHE A 940 -10.21 25.05 23.52
CA PHE A 940 -9.05 25.45 22.73
C PHE A 940 -8.58 26.89 23.08
N HIS A 941 -9.50 27.83 23.30
CA HIS A 941 -9.13 29.18 23.73
C HIS A 941 -8.47 29.18 25.11
N ALA A 942 -9.02 28.41 26.06
CA ALA A 942 -8.44 28.28 27.39
C ALA A 942 -7.04 27.65 27.35
N ALA A 943 -6.85 26.58 26.57
CA ALA A 943 -5.54 25.97 26.38
C ALA A 943 -4.53 26.93 25.74
N ARG A 944 -4.94 27.71 24.73
CA ARG A 944 -4.09 28.71 24.08
C ARG A 944 -3.60 29.78 25.07
N GLU A 945 -4.49 30.35 25.89
CA GLU A 945 -4.10 31.34 26.90
C GLU A 945 -3.15 30.73 27.94
N LEU A 946 -3.38 29.49 28.38
CA LEU A 946 -2.47 28.79 29.29
C LEU A 946 -1.08 28.59 28.67
N TYR A 947 -0.99 28.11 27.44
CA TYR A 947 0.31 27.94 26.78
C TYR A 947 1.02 29.28 26.55
N ARG A 948 0.27 30.35 26.23
CA ARG A 948 0.83 31.69 26.08
C ARG A 948 1.41 32.22 27.39
N ASP A 949 0.69 32.04 28.50
CA ASP A 949 1.16 32.40 29.84
C ASP A 949 2.41 31.61 30.27
N LEU A 950 2.58 30.39 29.74
CA LEU A 950 3.72 29.52 29.99
C LEU A 950 4.90 29.77 29.01
N ASP A 951 4.77 30.72 28.07
CA ASP A 951 5.69 30.93 26.94
C ASP A 951 5.96 29.65 26.12
N ASN A 952 4.99 28.73 26.11
CA ASN A 952 5.06 27.48 25.36
C ASN A 952 4.51 27.69 23.95
N ARG A 953 5.36 28.22 23.06
CA ARG A 953 5.01 28.47 21.65
C ARG A 953 4.53 27.23 20.90
N ARG A 954 5.05 26.05 21.26
CA ARG A 954 4.65 24.78 20.64
C ARG A 954 3.21 24.45 21.00
N GLY A 955 2.87 24.48 22.28
CA GLY A 955 1.50 24.23 22.74
C GLY A 955 0.52 25.27 22.19
N GLU A 956 0.92 26.54 22.14
CA GLU A 956 0.10 27.62 21.56
C GLU A 956 -0.19 27.35 20.07
N SER A 957 0.81 26.89 19.31
CA SER A 957 0.62 26.50 17.91
C SER A 957 -0.39 25.35 17.75
N VAL A 958 -0.35 24.34 18.61
CA VAL A 958 -1.28 23.19 18.58
C VAL A 958 -2.71 23.65 18.87
N ALA A 959 -2.91 24.50 19.87
CA ALA A 959 -4.23 25.04 20.18
C ALA A 959 -4.81 25.90 19.03
N LEU A 960 -3.96 26.71 18.37
CA LEU A 960 -4.36 27.49 17.18
C LEU A 960 -4.72 26.59 15.99
N GLU A 961 -3.98 25.50 15.78
CA GLU A 961 -4.29 24.53 14.74
C GLU A 961 -5.66 23.86 14.99
N GLY A 962 -5.96 23.53 16.25
CA GLY A 962 -7.26 23.01 16.68
C GLY A 962 -8.40 24.01 16.43
N LEU A 963 -8.21 25.29 16.77
CA LEU A 963 -9.17 26.36 16.45
C LEU A 963 -9.40 26.48 14.93
N GLY A 964 -8.33 26.43 14.13
CA GLY A 964 -8.42 26.41 12.67
C GLY A 964 -9.26 25.25 12.14
N LEU A 965 -9.05 24.04 12.70
CA LEU A 965 -9.82 22.85 12.33
C LEU A 965 -11.31 22.98 12.68
N VAL A 966 -11.61 23.52 13.87
CA VAL A 966 -12.99 23.75 14.30
C VAL A 966 -13.68 24.75 13.39
N HIS A 967 -13.05 25.89 13.10
CA HIS A 967 -13.61 26.91 12.19
C HIS A 967 -13.79 26.36 10.76
N HIS A 968 -12.85 25.54 10.26
CA HIS A 968 -12.99 24.85 8.98
C HIS A 968 -14.24 23.96 8.95
N ARG A 969 -14.46 23.14 9.99
CA ARG A 969 -15.65 22.27 10.11
C ARG A 969 -16.96 23.04 10.26
N LEU A 970 -16.90 24.28 10.75
CA LEU A 970 -18.04 25.19 10.86
C LEU A 970 -18.29 26.00 9.58
N TYR A 971 -17.56 25.74 8.48
CA TYR A 971 -17.62 26.49 7.23
C TYR A 971 -17.24 27.98 7.39
N GLN A 972 -16.51 28.31 8.46
CA GLN A 972 -15.98 29.64 8.75
C GLN A 972 -14.54 29.75 8.22
N PHE A 973 -14.40 29.64 6.90
CA PHE A 973 -13.09 29.43 6.28
C PHE A 973 -12.12 30.62 6.44
N ALA A 974 -12.62 31.85 6.54
CA ALA A 974 -11.78 33.03 6.79
C ALA A 974 -11.11 32.98 8.16
N ASP A 975 -11.90 32.70 9.22
CA ASP A 975 -11.38 32.52 10.57
C ASP A 975 -10.40 31.33 10.64
N ALA A 976 -10.69 30.24 9.93
CA ALA A 976 -9.81 29.08 9.86
C ALA A 976 -8.43 29.43 9.27
N VAL A 977 -8.39 30.24 8.20
CA VAL A 977 -7.13 30.71 7.58
C VAL A 977 -6.32 31.53 8.58
N GLU A 978 -6.93 32.49 9.29
CA GLU A 978 -6.22 33.31 10.27
C GLU A 978 -5.56 32.47 11.38
N HIS A 979 -6.29 31.48 11.92
CA HIS A 979 -5.78 30.59 12.96
C HIS A 979 -4.65 29.69 12.44
N TYR A 980 -4.79 29.12 11.22
CA TYR A 980 -3.74 28.30 10.62
C TYR A 980 -2.48 29.11 10.27
N GLU A 981 -2.61 30.36 9.82
CA GLU A 981 -1.45 31.22 9.55
C GLU A 981 -0.72 31.63 10.84
N ALA A 982 -1.47 31.84 11.93
CA ALA A 982 -0.88 32.07 13.26
C ALA A 982 -0.12 30.82 13.77
N ALA A 983 -0.72 29.63 13.67
CA ALA A 983 -0.08 28.36 14.02
C ALA A 983 1.20 28.12 13.18
N LEU A 984 1.13 28.37 11.86
CA LEU A 984 2.25 28.19 10.95
C LEU A 984 3.45 29.07 11.33
N ARG A 985 3.19 30.31 11.75
CA ARG A 985 4.23 31.26 12.19
C ARG A 985 4.94 30.74 13.45
N LEU A 986 4.19 30.34 14.47
CA LEU A 986 4.74 29.82 15.72
C LEU A 986 5.51 28.51 15.51
N SER A 987 5.01 27.61 14.65
CA SER A 987 5.71 26.38 14.29
C SER A 987 7.05 26.64 13.60
N ARG A 988 7.12 27.65 12.71
CA ARG A 988 8.38 28.06 12.05
C ARG A 988 9.38 28.68 13.03
N GLU A 989 8.92 29.61 13.87
CA GLU A 989 9.77 30.24 14.88
C GLU A 989 10.30 29.21 15.90
N GLY A 990 9.50 28.20 16.23
CA GLY A 990 9.87 27.10 17.11
C GLY A 990 10.66 25.96 16.44
N GLY A 991 10.89 26.02 15.12
CA GLY A 991 11.61 24.99 14.37
C GLY A 991 10.89 23.63 14.25
N ASN A 992 9.58 23.58 14.52
CA ASN A 992 8.78 22.36 14.42
C ASN A 992 8.29 22.15 12.96
N ARG A 993 9.20 21.65 12.13
CA ARG A 993 8.96 21.41 10.70
C ARG A 993 7.86 20.38 10.40
N TYR A 994 7.59 19.46 11.32
CA TYR A 994 6.49 18.50 11.16
C TYR A 994 5.13 19.17 11.35
N ALA A 995 4.95 19.94 12.44
CA ALA A 995 3.74 20.73 12.66
C ALA A 995 3.51 21.77 11.54
N GLU A 996 4.59 22.33 10.99
CA GLU A 996 4.53 23.17 9.79
C GLU A 996 3.88 22.42 8.61
N ALA A 997 4.32 21.19 8.34
CA ALA A 997 3.81 20.37 7.24
C ALA A 997 2.31 20.05 7.39
N VAL A 998 1.89 19.63 8.59
CA VAL A 998 0.49 19.32 8.91
C VAL A 998 -0.39 20.57 8.80
N THR A 999 0.06 21.70 9.33
CA THR A 999 -0.66 22.98 9.25
C THR A 999 -0.82 23.44 7.80
N LEU A 1000 0.22 23.31 6.97
CA LEU A 1000 0.16 23.63 5.54
C LEU A 1000 -0.83 22.72 4.79
N ASN A 1001 -0.89 21.42 5.11
CA ASN A 1001 -1.86 20.50 4.50
C ASN A 1001 -3.31 20.97 4.77
N ARG A 1002 -3.62 21.27 6.05
CA ARG A 1002 -4.94 21.75 6.50
C ARG A 1002 -5.28 23.14 5.95
N LEU A 1003 -4.30 24.04 5.86
CA LEU A 1003 -4.46 25.35 5.25
C LEU A 1003 -4.76 25.23 3.75
N GLY A 1004 -4.10 24.31 3.04
CA GLY A 1004 -4.40 24.01 1.64
C GLY A 1004 -5.82 23.45 1.44
N ASP A 1005 -6.30 22.59 2.34
CA ASP A 1005 -7.70 22.12 2.34
C ASP A 1005 -8.69 23.28 2.49
N THR A 1006 -8.37 24.25 3.35
CA THR A 1006 -9.18 25.45 3.59
C THR A 1006 -9.17 26.39 2.39
N TYR A 1007 -8.01 26.59 1.75
CA TYR A 1007 -7.93 27.37 0.51
C TYR A 1007 -8.70 26.71 -0.64
N ARG A 1008 -8.69 25.38 -0.75
CA ARG A 1008 -9.54 24.66 -1.72
C ARG A 1008 -11.02 24.93 -1.44
N ALA A 1009 -11.45 24.87 -0.17
CA ALA A 1009 -12.84 25.12 0.21
C ALA A 1009 -13.30 26.57 -0.08
N LEU A 1010 -12.39 27.54 0.01
CA LEU A 1010 -12.60 28.93 -0.40
C LEU A 1010 -12.60 29.13 -1.94
N GLY A 1011 -12.24 28.12 -2.72
CA GLY A 1011 -12.10 28.22 -4.18
C GLY A 1011 -10.78 28.82 -4.66
N ASP A 1012 -9.86 29.18 -3.77
CA ASP A 1012 -8.54 29.71 -4.12
C ASP A 1012 -7.57 28.57 -4.47
N ARG A 1013 -7.72 28.06 -5.70
CA ARG A 1013 -6.94 26.94 -6.24
C ARG A 1013 -5.44 27.21 -6.30
N ILE A 1014 -5.04 28.45 -6.55
CA ILE A 1014 -3.61 28.83 -6.65
C ILE A 1014 -2.95 28.71 -5.28
N LYS A 1015 -3.59 29.28 -4.24
CA LYS A 1015 -3.07 29.16 -2.88
C LYS A 1015 -3.11 27.70 -2.42
N ALA A 1016 -4.22 26.99 -2.60
CA ALA A 1016 -4.34 25.57 -2.25
C ALA A 1016 -3.19 24.73 -2.84
N ARG A 1017 -2.91 24.89 -4.15
CA ARG A 1017 -1.79 24.20 -4.82
C ARG A 1017 -0.44 24.56 -4.21
N SER A 1018 -0.14 25.85 -4.06
CA SER A 1018 1.15 26.29 -3.51
C SER A 1018 1.37 25.81 -2.07
N THR A 1019 0.33 25.83 -1.23
CA THR A 1019 0.39 25.40 0.17
C THR A 1019 0.57 23.88 0.26
N TRP A 1020 -0.16 23.12 -0.56
CA TRP A 1020 0.01 21.66 -0.63
C TRP A 1020 1.36 21.22 -1.20
N GLN A 1021 1.92 21.94 -2.17
CA GLN A 1021 3.28 21.64 -2.67
C GLN A 1021 4.34 21.82 -1.57
N HIS A 1022 4.21 22.88 -0.76
CA HIS A 1022 5.09 23.08 0.39
C HIS A 1022 4.87 22.01 1.47
N ALA A 1023 3.62 21.68 1.79
CA ALA A 1023 3.30 20.59 2.71
C ALA A 1023 3.94 19.27 2.24
N LEU A 1024 3.75 18.91 0.96
CA LEU A 1024 4.30 17.71 0.36
C LEU A 1024 5.83 17.65 0.44
N GLY A 1025 6.51 18.76 0.16
CA GLY A 1025 7.97 18.83 0.28
C GLY A 1025 8.44 18.45 1.70
N LEU A 1026 7.80 19.00 2.72
CA LEU A 1026 8.11 18.70 4.13
C LEU A 1026 7.67 17.27 4.52
N LEU A 1027 6.47 16.83 4.14
CA LEU A 1027 5.96 15.49 4.45
C LEU A 1027 6.82 14.39 3.83
N ASN A 1028 7.35 14.60 2.62
CA ASN A 1028 8.30 13.69 1.97
C ASN A 1028 9.62 13.58 2.72
N GLU A 1029 10.13 14.68 3.30
CA GLU A 1029 11.34 14.64 4.13
C GLU A 1029 11.16 13.77 5.38
N PHE A 1030 9.94 13.73 5.93
CA PHE A 1030 9.61 12.88 7.08
C PHE A 1030 9.14 11.47 6.68
N GLY A 1031 8.86 11.24 5.40
CA GLY A 1031 8.20 10.03 4.94
C GLY A 1031 6.87 9.81 5.65
N ASP A 1032 6.02 10.84 5.71
CA ASP A 1032 4.70 10.84 6.38
C ASP A 1032 3.58 10.36 5.43
N PRO A 1033 2.54 9.63 5.90
CA PRO A 1033 1.57 8.99 5.00
C PRO A 1033 0.67 10.03 4.33
N ASP A 1034 0.51 11.21 4.94
CA ASP A 1034 -0.23 12.30 4.35
C ASP A 1034 0.46 12.84 3.09
N ALA A 1035 1.73 12.51 2.82
CA ALA A 1035 2.39 12.87 1.56
C ALA A 1035 1.64 12.29 0.35
N GLU A 1036 1.23 11.01 0.41
CA GLU A 1036 0.42 10.39 -0.64
C GLU A 1036 -0.97 11.03 -0.74
N THR A 1037 -1.57 11.35 0.41
CA THR A 1037 -2.85 12.04 0.47
C THR A 1037 -2.77 13.44 -0.16
N VAL A 1038 -1.71 14.20 0.10
CA VAL A 1038 -1.47 15.52 -0.48
C VAL A 1038 -1.12 15.42 -1.97
N LEU A 1039 -0.36 14.40 -2.38
CA LEU A 1039 -0.14 14.08 -3.80
C LEU A 1039 -1.45 13.78 -4.51
N ALA A 1040 -2.33 12.98 -3.91
CA ALA A 1040 -3.65 12.71 -4.47
C ALA A 1040 -4.51 13.97 -4.52
N LYS A 1041 -4.47 14.86 -3.52
CA LYS A 1041 -5.16 16.16 -3.54
C LYS A 1041 -4.63 17.08 -4.65
N LEU A 1042 -3.31 17.13 -4.85
CA LEU A 1042 -2.68 17.87 -5.94
C LEU A 1042 -3.05 17.28 -7.30
N ALA A 1043 -2.99 15.95 -7.43
CA ALA A 1043 -3.40 15.23 -8.61
C ALA A 1043 -4.90 15.37 -8.88
N GLU A 1044 -5.77 15.46 -7.87
CA GLU A 1044 -7.21 15.74 -8.02
C GLU A 1044 -7.44 17.19 -8.47
N LEU A 1045 -6.67 18.14 -7.94
CA LEU A 1045 -6.74 19.55 -8.33
C LEU A 1045 -6.24 19.74 -9.77
N GLU A 1046 -5.26 18.95 -10.20
CA GLU A 1046 -4.77 18.86 -11.57
C GLU A 1046 -5.72 18.06 -12.47
N GLN A 1047 -6.27 16.92 -12.02
CA GLN A 1047 -7.23 16.09 -12.73
C GLN A 1047 -8.58 16.78 -12.88
N ARG A 1048 -9.04 17.61 -11.94
CA ARG A 1048 -10.22 18.48 -12.15
C ARG A 1048 -9.91 19.71 -12.99
N GLY A 1049 -8.63 20.03 -13.19
CA GLY A 1049 -8.17 20.92 -14.25
C GLY A 1049 -8.18 20.21 -15.62
N ILE A 1050 -7.76 18.95 -15.67
CA ILE A 1050 -7.62 18.11 -16.88
C ILE A 1050 -8.96 17.48 -17.33
N ALA A 1051 -9.87 17.17 -16.39
CA ALA A 1051 -11.17 16.52 -16.63
C ALA A 1051 -12.26 17.50 -17.08
N SER A 1052 -11.94 18.77 -17.31
CA SER A 1052 -12.85 19.70 -17.97
C SER A 1052 -12.65 19.82 -19.49
N SER A 1053 -11.61 19.22 -20.09
CA SER A 1053 -11.55 19.01 -21.56
C SER A 1053 -10.33 18.26 -22.03
N GLN A 1054 -10.50 17.01 -22.48
CA GLN A 1054 -9.60 16.47 -23.52
C GLN A 1054 -10.14 16.69 -24.94
N ASP A 1055 -11.40 17.11 -25.10
CA ASP A 1055 -11.95 17.41 -26.41
C ASP A 1055 -11.86 18.91 -26.79
N PRO A 1056 -11.45 19.22 -28.04
CA PRO A 1056 -11.56 20.56 -28.57
C PRO A 1056 -13.04 21.02 -28.60
N ALA A 1057 -13.27 22.32 -28.46
CA ALA A 1057 -14.62 22.87 -28.65
C ALA A 1057 -14.80 23.23 -30.13
N ILE A 1058 -15.90 22.81 -30.72
CA ILE A 1058 -16.29 23.17 -32.08
C ILE A 1058 -17.31 24.30 -31.97
N LEU A 1059 -16.94 25.45 -32.53
CA LEU A 1059 -17.78 26.64 -32.62
C LEU A 1059 -18.10 26.90 -34.09
N VAL A 1060 -19.39 26.86 -34.45
CA VAL A 1060 -19.85 27.20 -35.80
C VAL A 1060 -20.65 28.49 -35.73
N VAL A 1061 -20.26 29.49 -36.52
CA VAL A 1061 -20.90 30.81 -36.54
C VAL A 1061 -21.42 31.10 -37.94
N ASP A 1062 -22.69 31.44 -38.05
CA ASP A 1062 -23.36 31.75 -39.31
C ASP A 1062 -24.10 33.10 -39.24
N VAL A 1063 -24.20 33.81 -40.36
CA VAL A 1063 -24.87 35.11 -40.44
C VAL A 1063 -26.30 34.95 -40.97
N ALA A 1064 -27.29 35.34 -40.17
CA ALA A 1064 -28.68 35.30 -40.60
C ALA A 1064 -28.97 36.40 -41.64
N ARG A 1065 -29.17 35.97 -42.89
CA ARG A 1065 -29.68 36.66 -44.11
C ARG A 1065 -28.64 36.85 -45.24
N LEU A 1066 -28.75 36.02 -46.28
CA LEU A 1066 -28.46 36.40 -47.66
C LEU A 1066 -29.51 35.70 -48.56
N THR A 1067 -30.46 36.45 -49.10
CA THR A 1067 -31.22 35.94 -50.27
C THR A 1067 -30.35 36.15 -51.51
N LEU A 1068 -30.40 35.22 -52.46
CA LEU A 1068 -29.54 35.09 -53.66
C LEU A 1068 -29.51 36.31 -54.62
N ARG A 1069 -30.07 37.47 -54.27
CA ARG A 1069 -30.17 38.67 -55.12
C ARG A 1069 -29.15 39.78 -54.84
N GLU A 1070 -28.29 39.67 -53.82
CA GLU A 1070 -27.32 40.73 -53.45
C GLU A 1070 -25.84 40.29 -53.57
N LEU A 1071 -25.55 39.36 -54.48
CA LEU A 1071 -24.25 38.74 -54.75
C LEU A 1071 -23.17 39.64 -55.40
N ALA A 1072 -23.30 40.97 -55.34
CA ALA A 1072 -22.33 41.89 -55.96
C ALA A 1072 -21.18 42.33 -55.03
N ASP A 1073 -21.27 42.09 -53.71
CA ASP A 1073 -20.35 42.66 -52.71
C ASP A 1073 -19.83 41.62 -51.68
N PHE A 1074 -19.61 40.38 -52.13
CA PHE A 1074 -19.36 39.19 -51.29
C PHE A 1074 -18.08 39.27 -50.42
N ARG A 1075 -17.07 40.08 -50.80
CA ARG A 1075 -15.84 40.25 -50.01
C ARG A 1075 -16.05 41.12 -48.77
N THR A 1076 -16.88 42.15 -48.89
CA THR A 1076 -17.12 43.17 -47.86
C THR A 1076 -18.04 42.64 -46.74
N LEU A 1077 -18.93 41.69 -47.07
CA LEU A 1077 -19.81 40.97 -46.13
C LEU A 1077 -19.07 39.92 -45.29
N ARG A 1078 -17.95 39.35 -45.75
CA ARG A 1078 -17.17 38.34 -45.01
C ARG A 1078 -16.29 38.94 -43.91
N ASP A 1079 -15.78 40.15 -44.10
CA ASP A 1079 -14.84 40.80 -43.18
C ASP A 1079 -15.51 41.38 -41.92
N GLY A 1080 -16.81 41.68 -41.98
CA GLY A 1080 -17.58 42.21 -40.85
C GLY A 1080 -17.70 41.21 -39.69
N PRO A 1081 -18.33 40.04 -39.92
CA PRO A 1081 -18.47 38.97 -38.94
C PRO A 1081 -17.12 38.50 -38.39
N LEU A 1082 -16.11 38.34 -39.25
CA LEU A 1082 -14.77 37.93 -38.84
C LEU A 1082 -14.10 38.96 -37.91
N ARG A 1083 -14.25 40.26 -38.20
CA ARG A 1083 -13.74 41.32 -37.31
C ARG A 1083 -14.48 41.34 -35.98
N ALA A 1084 -15.80 41.10 -35.98
CA ALA A 1084 -16.57 40.99 -34.74
C ALA A 1084 -16.12 39.78 -33.91
N LEU A 1085 -15.92 38.61 -34.54
CA LEU A 1085 -15.42 37.39 -33.90
C LEU A 1085 -14.02 37.58 -33.31
N LYS A 1086 -13.05 38.05 -34.11
CA LYS A 1086 -11.69 38.33 -33.64
C LYS A 1086 -11.67 39.35 -32.50
N LYS A 1087 -12.56 40.34 -32.55
CA LYS A 1087 -12.69 41.36 -31.50
C LYS A 1087 -13.31 40.81 -30.23
N ALA A 1088 -14.28 39.89 -30.33
CA ALA A 1088 -14.83 39.18 -29.18
C ALA A 1088 -13.78 38.27 -28.54
N PHE A 1089 -13.03 37.51 -29.33
CA PHE A 1089 -11.97 36.62 -28.84
C PHE A 1089 -10.83 37.41 -28.16
N ARG A 1090 -10.47 38.59 -28.67
CA ARG A 1090 -9.50 39.48 -27.98
C ARG A 1090 -9.99 40.03 -26.64
N ARG A 1091 -11.30 40.01 -26.38
CA ARG A 1091 -11.91 40.40 -25.10
C ARG A 1091 -12.07 39.21 -24.16
N THR A 1092 -11.65 38.02 -24.58
CA THR A 1092 -11.65 36.78 -23.80
C THR A 1092 -10.23 36.21 -23.73
N ASP A 1093 -10.03 35.15 -22.94
CA ASP A 1093 -8.75 34.42 -22.87
C ASP A 1093 -8.55 33.43 -24.04
N ILE A 1094 -9.31 33.56 -25.14
CA ILE A 1094 -9.17 32.69 -26.31
C ILE A 1094 -8.22 33.34 -27.32
N ASP A 1095 -7.01 32.79 -27.44
CA ASP A 1095 -6.08 33.22 -28.48
C ASP A 1095 -6.56 32.75 -29.87
N TRP A 1096 -6.92 33.71 -30.72
CA TRP A 1096 -7.39 33.45 -32.08
C TRP A 1096 -6.35 32.69 -32.92
N ASP A 1097 -5.06 32.95 -32.72
CA ASP A 1097 -4.00 32.39 -33.58
C ASP A 1097 -3.70 30.92 -33.25
N THR A 1098 -4.11 30.45 -32.06
CA THR A 1098 -4.07 29.03 -31.69
C THR A 1098 -5.30 28.25 -32.16
N CYS A 1099 -6.36 28.94 -32.57
CA CYS A 1099 -7.60 28.32 -33.08
C CYS A 1099 -7.48 27.95 -34.56
N ARG A 1100 -8.03 26.78 -34.94
CA ARG A 1100 -8.15 26.41 -36.36
C ARG A 1100 -9.48 26.92 -36.92
N ALA A 1101 -9.43 28.00 -37.69
CA ALA A 1101 -10.62 28.58 -38.34
C ALA A 1101 -10.70 28.20 -39.83
N GLN A 1102 -11.82 27.59 -40.25
CA GLN A 1102 -12.11 27.27 -41.66
C GLN A 1102 -13.39 27.96 -42.12
N TYR A 1103 -13.35 28.51 -43.34
CA TYR A 1103 -14.45 29.25 -43.93
C TYR A 1103 -15.27 28.36 -44.85
N ARG A 1104 -16.59 28.39 -44.71
CA ARG A 1104 -17.51 27.58 -45.51
C ARG A 1104 -18.72 28.43 -45.92
N GLY A 1105 -18.63 29.05 -47.10
CA GLY A 1105 -19.72 29.88 -47.64
C GLY A 1105 -20.03 31.08 -46.73
N ASP A 1106 -21.21 31.02 -46.09
CA ASP A 1106 -21.82 32.11 -45.33
C ASP A 1106 -21.48 32.06 -43.80
N GLY A 1107 -20.69 31.07 -43.38
CA GLY A 1107 -20.28 30.86 -41.97
C GLY A 1107 -18.80 30.51 -41.76
N VAL A 1108 -18.38 30.51 -40.49
CA VAL A 1108 -17.03 30.19 -40.02
C VAL A 1108 -17.10 29.05 -38.99
N MET A 1109 -16.32 28.00 -39.22
CA MET A 1109 -16.07 26.95 -38.23
C MET A 1109 -14.75 27.25 -37.53
N ILE A 1110 -14.75 27.17 -36.20
CA ILE A 1110 -13.61 27.41 -35.35
C ILE A 1110 -13.46 26.20 -34.43
N VAL A 1111 -12.32 25.51 -34.54
CA VAL A 1111 -11.93 24.47 -33.60
C VAL A 1111 -11.01 25.10 -32.58
N VAL A 1112 -11.49 25.20 -31.35
CA VAL A 1112 -10.76 25.78 -30.22
C VAL A 1112 -10.02 24.65 -29.49
N PRO A 1113 -8.70 24.80 -29.25
CA PRO A 1113 -7.88 23.76 -28.63
C PRO A 1113 -8.42 23.29 -27.27
N ALA A 1114 -8.09 22.06 -26.89
CA ALA A 1114 -8.54 21.46 -25.63
C ALA A 1114 -7.98 22.19 -24.39
N GLU A 1115 -6.89 22.94 -24.56
CA GLU A 1115 -6.20 23.70 -23.51
C GLU A 1115 -6.94 24.99 -23.13
N VAL A 1116 -7.88 25.46 -23.96
CA VAL A 1116 -8.66 26.67 -23.69
C VAL A 1116 -9.76 26.36 -22.68
N ALA A 1117 -9.75 27.11 -21.57
CA ALA A 1117 -10.71 26.97 -20.47
C ALA A 1117 -12.16 27.08 -20.96
N LYS A 1118 -12.97 26.04 -20.72
CA LYS A 1118 -14.36 25.99 -21.21
C LYS A 1118 -15.30 26.99 -20.54
N ALA A 1119 -14.94 27.48 -19.34
CA ALA A 1119 -15.66 28.55 -18.63
C ALA A 1119 -15.86 29.80 -19.49
N VAL A 1120 -14.91 30.10 -20.40
CA VAL A 1120 -14.98 31.27 -21.28
C VAL A 1120 -16.21 31.24 -22.19
N PHE A 1121 -16.67 30.05 -22.61
CA PHE A 1121 -17.86 29.89 -23.46
C PHE A 1121 -19.18 30.10 -22.71
N VAL A 1122 -19.14 30.07 -21.38
CA VAL A 1122 -20.30 30.26 -20.50
C VAL A 1122 -20.34 31.70 -19.97
N ASP A 1123 -19.22 32.18 -19.44
CA ASP A 1123 -19.19 33.43 -18.67
C ASP A 1123 -18.98 34.68 -19.54
N VAL A 1124 -18.06 34.62 -20.52
CA VAL A 1124 -17.50 35.85 -21.12
C VAL A 1124 -17.77 35.94 -22.63
N LEU A 1125 -17.65 34.84 -23.37
CA LEU A 1125 -17.77 34.85 -24.83
C LEU A 1125 -19.16 35.29 -25.34
N PRO A 1126 -20.30 34.85 -24.74
CA PRO A 1126 -21.62 35.30 -25.19
C PRO A 1126 -21.79 36.82 -25.13
N GLN A 1127 -21.43 37.44 -24.01
CA GLN A 1127 -21.50 38.89 -23.82
C GLN A 1127 -20.50 39.63 -24.73
N ALA A 1128 -19.28 39.12 -24.86
CA ALA A 1128 -18.25 39.71 -25.74
C ALA A 1128 -18.70 39.73 -27.21
N LEU A 1129 -19.39 38.68 -27.67
CA LEU A 1129 -19.96 38.58 -29.02
C LEU A 1129 -21.10 39.57 -29.22
N VAL A 1130 -22.06 39.64 -28.30
CA VAL A 1130 -23.16 40.62 -28.36
C VAL A 1130 -22.61 42.04 -28.44
N ALA A 1131 -21.65 42.40 -27.59
CA ALA A 1131 -21.03 43.71 -27.60
C ALA A 1131 -20.29 44.01 -28.91
N ALA A 1132 -19.55 43.03 -29.46
CA ALA A 1132 -18.81 43.21 -30.72
C ALA A 1132 -19.75 43.38 -31.93
N VAL A 1133 -20.85 42.63 -31.99
CA VAL A 1133 -21.85 42.74 -33.06
C VAL A 1133 -22.65 44.02 -32.92
N HIS A 1134 -23.03 44.41 -31.70
CA HIS A 1134 -23.72 45.68 -31.45
C HIS A 1134 -22.89 46.88 -31.91
N GLU A 1135 -21.60 46.91 -31.54
CA GLU A 1135 -20.68 47.98 -31.94
C GLU A 1135 -20.45 48.04 -33.46
N HIS A 1136 -20.54 46.89 -34.14
CA HIS A 1136 -20.53 46.82 -35.60
C HIS A 1136 -21.83 47.43 -36.17
N ASN A 1137 -22.99 46.98 -35.69
CA ASN A 1137 -24.31 47.37 -36.18
C ASN A 1137 -24.61 48.86 -36.01
N LEU A 1138 -24.07 49.50 -34.96
CA LEU A 1138 -24.19 50.95 -34.74
C LEU A 1138 -23.56 51.79 -35.88
N ARG A 1139 -22.55 51.24 -36.57
CA ARG A 1139 -21.81 51.94 -37.63
C ARG A 1139 -22.27 51.55 -39.04
N GLN A 1140 -23.31 50.73 -39.16
CA GLN A 1140 -23.79 50.19 -40.43
C GLN A 1140 -25.25 50.58 -40.71
N PRO A 1141 -25.63 50.83 -41.97
CA PRO A 1141 -27.03 50.99 -42.36
C PRO A 1141 -27.81 49.69 -42.08
N GLU A 1142 -29.14 49.79 -41.94
CA GLU A 1142 -30.01 48.66 -41.55
C GLU A 1142 -29.85 47.44 -42.45
N SER A 1143 -29.62 47.64 -43.75
CA SER A 1143 -29.34 46.59 -44.73
C SER A 1143 -28.01 45.85 -44.54
N ARG A 1144 -27.12 46.34 -43.67
CA ARG A 1144 -25.78 45.79 -43.38
C ARG A 1144 -25.59 45.42 -41.91
N ARG A 1145 -26.65 45.40 -41.11
CA ARG A 1145 -26.59 44.96 -39.71
C ARG A 1145 -26.47 43.44 -39.64
N LEU A 1146 -25.55 42.95 -38.83
CA LEU A 1146 -25.27 41.55 -38.61
C LEU A 1146 -26.18 40.97 -37.52
N ARG A 1147 -26.66 39.76 -37.76
CA ARG A 1147 -27.26 38.89 -36.75
C ARG A 1147 -26.59 37.51 -36.84
N LEU A 1148 -26.10 37.00 -35.72
CA LEU A 1148 -25.30 35.77 -35.71
C LEU A 1148 -26.06 34.61 -35.06
N ARG A 1149 -25.98 33.44 -35.71
CA ARG A 1149 -26.35 32.14 -35.17
C ARG A 1149 -25.08 31.40 -34.78
N VAL A 1150 -25.03 30.85 -33.58
CA VAL A 1150 -23.83 30.22 -33.02
C VAL A 1150 -24.16 28.83 -32.52
N ALA A 1151 -23.42 27.81 -32.96
CA ALA A 1151 -23.51 26.46 -32.43
C ALA A 1151 -22.25 26.07 -31.65
N LEU A 1152 -22.45 25.47 -30.47
CA LEU A 1152 -21.42 24.99 -29.55
C LEU A 1152 -21.52 23.46 -29.41
N HIS A 1153 -20.41 22.77 -29.66
CA HIS A 1153 -20.33 21.31 -29.53
C HIS A 1153 -18.98 20.86 -28.94
N SER A 1154 -19.02 19.86 -28.07
CA SER A 1154 -17.84 19.12 -27.58
C SER A 1154 -17.81 17.73 -28.22
N GLY A 1155 -16.69 17.37 -28.84
CA GLY A 1155 -16.48 16.04 -29.40
C GLY A 1155 -15.16 15.91 -30.18
N GLU A 1156 -14.77 14.66 -30.43
CA GLU A 1156 -13.54 14.33 -31.15
C GLU A 1156 -13.55 14.84 -32.61
N VAL A 1157 -12.44 15.43 -33.02
CA VAL A 1157 -12.16 15.83 -34.41
C VAL A 1157 -10.92 15.05 -34.87
N PRO A 1158 -11.08 13.83 -35.42
CA PRO A 1158 -9.97 13.14 -36.07
C PRO A 1158 -9.39 14.00 -37.21
N VAL A 1159 -8.06 14.00 -37.32
CA VAL A 1159 -7.32 14.73 -38.36
C VAL A 1159 -6.84 13.73 -39.39
N ASP A 1160 -7.52 13.67 -40.54
CA ASP A 1160 -7.02 12.97 -41.73
C ASP A 1160 -6.26 13.95 -42.64
N ASP A 1161 -5.37 13.43 -43.50
CA ASP A 1161 -4.49 14.20 -44.41
C ASP A 1161 -5.26 15.13 -45.40
N ASP A 1162 -6.57 14.93 -45.58
CA ASP A 1162 -7.44 15.72 -46.48
C ASP A 1162 -8.33 16.77 -45.75
N GLY A 1163 -8.18 16.96 -44.43
CA GLY A 1163 -8.91 17.94 -43.62
C GLY A 1163 -10.03 17.34 -42.73
N PRO A 1164 -10.71 18.15 -41.89
CA PRO A 1164 -11.61 17.63 -40.86
C PRO A 1164 -12.92 17.09 -41.47
N GLY A 1165 -13.00 15.78 -41.63
CA GLY A 1165 -14.23 15.05 -41.96
C GLY A 1165 -14.68 14.19 -40.78
N SER A 1166 -15.40 14.77 -39.80
CA SER A 1166 -15.94 14.01 -38.67
C SER A 1166 -17.45 14.21 -38.50
N ALA A 1167 -18.12 13.21 -37.90
CA ALA A 1167 -19.54 13.28 -37.55
C ALA A 1167 -19.84 14.46 -36.61
N SER A 1168 -18.92 14.79 -35.69
CA SER A 1168 -19.00 15.91 -34.74
C SER A 1168 -19.08 17.26 -35.43
N VAL A 1169 -18.29 17.47 -36.49
CA VAL A 1169 -18.33 18.69 -37.31
C VAL A 1169 -19.67 18.80 -38.06
N ASN A 1170 -20.08 17.72 -38.72
CA ASN A 1170 -21.37 17.68 -39.43
C ASN A 1170 -22.55 17.94 -38.48
N PHE A 1171 -22.47 17.44 -37.25
CA PHE A 1171 -23.49 17.67 -36.23
C PHE A 1171 -23.55 19.14 -35.79
N ALA A 1172 -22.40 19.79 -35.53
CA ALA A 1172 -22.36 21.21 -35.20
C ALA A 1172 -22.93 22.10 -36.32
N PHE A 1173 -22.66 21.77 -37.59
CA PHE A 1173 -23.29 22.46 -38.73
C PHE A 1173 -24.80 22.21 -38.83
N ARG A 1174 -25.27 21.01 -38.52
CA ARG A 1174 -26.72 20.74 -38.45
C ARG A 1174 -27.37 21.57 -37.34
N LEU A 1175 -26.73 21.70 -36.18
CA LEU A 1175 -27.25 22.51 -35.07
C LEU A 1175 -27.39 24.00 -35.44
N VAL A 1176 -26.39 24.61 -36.09
CA VAL A 1176 -26.48 26.04 -36.47
C VAL A 1176 -27.57 26.32 -37.51
N ASP A 1177 -27.93 25.30 -38.30
CA ASP A 1177 -28.99 25.37 -39.30
C ASP A 1177 -30.38 24.98 -38.80
N ALA A 1178 -30.51 24.64 -37.52
CA ALA A 1178 -31.76 24.22 -36.92
C ALA A 1178 -32.85 25.30 -36.97
N ASP A 1179 -34.04 24.90 -37.41
CA ASP A 1179 -35.24 25.76 -37.40
C ASP A 1179 -35.53 26.36 -36.01
N PRO A 1180 -35.39 25.62 -34.89
CA PRO A 1180 -35.49 26.21 -33.55
C PRO A 1180 -34.55 27.41 -33.31
N LEU A 1181 -33.28 27.33 -33.74
CA LEU A 1181 -32.32 28.42 -33.58
C LEU A 1181 -32.66 29.62 -34.48
N ARG A 1182 -33.15 29.35 -35.69
CA ARG A 1182 -33.61 30.41 -36.61
C ARG A 1182 -34.79 31.18 -36.02
N ARG A 1183 -35.79 30.47 -35.48
CA ARG A 1183 -36.95 31.10 -34.80
C ARG A 1183 -36.52 31.89 -33.58
N ALA A 1184 -35.69 31.32 -32.72
CA ALA A 1184 -35.21 32.00 -31.51
C ALA A 1184 -34.48 33.32 -31.84
N LEU A 1185 -33.70 33.36 -32.92
CA LEU A 1185 -33.07 34.59 -33.37
C LEU A 1185 -34.08 35.56 -34.01
N ASP A 1186 -35.00 35.09 -34.85
CA ASP A 1186 -36.01 35.94 -35.51
C ASP A 1186 -36.97 36.60 -34.51
N GLU A 1187 -37.34 35.89 -33.44
CA GLU A 1187 -38.24 36.36 -32.38
C GLU A 1187 -37.54 37.23 -31.33
N SER A 1188 -36.22 37.16 -31.22
CA SER A 1188 -35.44 37.95 -30.27
C SER A 1188 -35.06 39.32 -30.81
N VAL A 1189 -34.92 40.30 -29.91
CA VAL A 1189 -34.34 41.63 -30.17
C VAL A 1189 -32.80 41.59 -30.19
N GLY A 1190 -32.21 40.52 -29.65
CA GLY A 1190 -30.76 40.32 -29.56
C GLY A 1190 -30.09 40.11 -30.93
N PRO A 1191 -28.81 40.54 -31.09
CA PRO A 1191 -28.08 40.35 -32.33
C PRO A 1191 -27.39 38.98 -32.46
N VAL A 1192 -27.41 38.14 -31.41
CA VAL A 1192 -26.73 36.82 -31.38
C VAL A 1192 -27.63 35.80 -30.67
N ALA A 1193 -27.71 34.58 -31.21
CA ALA A 1193 -28.36 33.43 -30.57
C ALA A 1193 -27.43 32.20 -30.58
N PHE A 1194 -27.43 31.44 -29.49
CA PHE A 1194 -26.61 30.25 -29.29
C PHE A 1194 -27.47 28.98 -29.25
N ILE A 1195 -26.96 27.88 -29.82
CA ILE A 1195 -27.43 26.52 -29.60
C ILE A 1195 -26.26 25.65 -29.12
N ALA A 1196 -26.45 24.92 -28.02
CA ALA A 1196 -25.48 23.97 -27.47
C ALA A 1196 -25.98 22.54 -27.67
N SER A 1197 -25.09 21.62 -28.05
CA SER A 1197 -25.42 20.18 -28.05
C SER A 1197 -25.70 19.70 -26.62
N SER A 1198 -26.43 18.59 -26.48
CA SER A 1198 -26.59 17.90 -25.18
C SER A 1198 -25.24 17.64 -24.51
N THR A 1199 -24.25 17.17 -25.28
CA THR A 1199 -22.89 16.91 -24.77
C THR A 1199 -22.20 18.16 -24.24
N PHE A 1200 -22.33 19.31 -24.91
CA PHE A 1200 -21.74 20.55 -24.44
C PHE A 1200 -22.51 21.11 -23.25
N TYR A 1201 -23.83 20.98 -23.26
CA TYR A 1201 -24.68 21.41 -22.15
C TYR A 1201 -24.41 20.61 -20.88
N ASP A 1202 -24.46 19.28 -20.94
CA ASP A 1202 -24.31 18.43 -19.76
C ASP A 1202 -22.88 18.42 -19.19
N ASN A 1203 -21.86 18.58 -20.04
CA ASN A 1203 -20.46 18.49 -19.61
C ASN A 1203 -19.81 19.86 -19.35
N VAL A 1204 -20.32 20.96 -19.92
CA VAL A 1204 -19.72 22.29 -19.79
C VAL A 1204 -20.66 23.28 -19.12
N ILE A 1205 -21.89 23.44 -19.62
CA ILE A 1205 -22.81 24.49 -19.14
C ILE A 1205 -23.43 24.11 -17.78
N ARG A 1206 -24.00 22.90 -17.68
CA ARG A 1206 -24.69 22.39 -16.49
C ARG A 1206 -23.82 22.29 -15.23
N PRO A 1207 -22.55 21.84 -15.29
CA PRO A 1207 -21.68 21.78 -14.12
C PRO A 1207 -21.01 23.12 -13.80
N HIS A 1208 -21.19 24.17 -14.62
CA HIS A 1208 -20.57 25.46 -14.39
C HIS A 1208 -21.25 26.21 -13.23
N PRO A 1209 -20.52 26.63 -12.19
CA PRO A 1209 -21.11 27.16 -10.94
C PRO A 1209 -21.90 28.46 -11.13
N ASN A 1210 -21.58 29.23 -12.17
CA ASN A 1210 -22.21 30.51 -12.49
C ASN A 1210 -23.13 30.46 -13.72
N ALA A 1211 -23.39 29.28 -14.30
CA ALA A 1211 -24.28 29.19 -15.45
C ALA A 1211 -25.73 29.49 -15.04
N ASP A 1212 -26.35 30.47 -15.69
CA ASP A 1212 -27.79 30.67 -15.60
C ASP A 1212 -28.51 29.62 -16.45
N LEU A 1213 -28.77 28.44 -15.85
CA LEU A 1213 -29.46 27.34 -16.51
C LEU A 1213 -30.90 27.71 -16.91
N SER A 1214 -31.50 28.73 -16.28
CA SER A 1214 -32.84 29.19 -16.64
C SER A 1214 -32.88 29.97 -17.96
N ALA A 1215 -31.73 30.50 -18.38
CA ALA A 1215 -31.58 31.17 -19.66
C ALA A 1215 -31.40 30.21 -20.85
N TYR A 1216 -31.40 28.89 -20.62
CA TYR A 1216 -31.29 27.86 -21.65
C TYR A 1216 -32.61 27.09 -21.81
N GLU A 1217 -33.14 27.07 -23.02
CA GLU A 1217 -34.36 26.33 -23.36
C GLU A 1217 -34.02 25.03 -24.10
N GLN A 1218 -34.55 23.90 -23.64
CA GLN A 1218 -34.37 22.60 -24.29
C GLN A 1218 -35.22 22.51 -25.56
N VAL A 1219 -34.61 22.13 -26.67
CA VAL A 1219 -35.28 21.98 -27.97
C VAL A 1219 -34.94 20.64 -28.62
N SER A 1220 -35.88 20.13 -29.43
CA SER A 1220 -35.64 18.97 -30.29
C SER A 1220 -35.23 19.46 -31.68
N VAL A 1221 -34.13 18.93 -32.19
CA VAL A 1221 -33.57 19.24 -33.51
C VAL A 1221 -33.70 18.00 -34.39
N ALA A 1222 -34.55 18.10 -35.41
CA ALA A 1222 -34.74 17.09 -36.45
C ALA A 1222 -34.37 17.68 -37.81
N ILE A 1223 -33.15 17.42 -38.29
CA ILE A 1223 -32.67 17.90 -39.60
C ILE A 1223 -31.98 16.76 -40.34
N LYS A 1224 -32.53 16.40 -41.50
CA LYS A 1224 -32.07 15.27 -42.32
C LYS A 1224 -32.01 13.99 -41.47
N GLU A 1225 -30.83 13.39 -41.32
CA GLU A 1225 -30.58 12.14 -40.59
C GLU A 1225 -30.09 12.39 -39.15
N THR A 1226 -30.37 13.56 -38.58
CA THR A 1226 -30.04 13.89 -37.18
C THR A 1226 -31.31 14.20 -36.42
N ASP A 1227 -31.62 13.33 -35.45
CA ASP A 1227 -32.55 13.59 -34.36
C ASP A 1227 -31.76 13.73 -33.07
N ALA A 1228 -31.77 14.93 -32.48
CA ALA A 1228 -31.02 15.21 -31.26
C ALA A 1228 -31.71 16.24 -30.36
N THR A 1229 -31.38 16.18 -29.07
CA THR A 1229 -31.76 17.17 -28.07
C THR A 1229 -30.66 18.22 -27.96
N ALA A 1230 -31.03 19.50 -27.98
CA ALA A 1230 -30.12 20.64 -27.87
C ALA A 1230 -30.70 21.72 -26.94
N TRP A 1231 -29.91 22.74 -26.63
CA TRP A 1231 -30.27 23.81 -25.71
C TRP A 1231 -29.99 25.18 -26.33
N ILE A 1232 -30.96 26.09 -26.34
CA ILE A 1232 -30.84 27.42 -26.94
C ILE A 1232 -30.72 28.49 -25.87
N HIS A 1233 -29.83 29.45 -26.07
CA HIS A 1233 -29.68 30.64 -25.25
C HIS A 1233 -29.56 31.89 -26.12
N VAL A 1234 -30.30 32.95 -25.77
CA VAL A 1234 -30.29 34.22 -26.51
C VAL A 1234 -29.87 35.36 -25.59
N PRO A 1235 -28.57 35.71 -25.55
CA PRO A 1235 -28.05 36.73 -24.64
C PRO A 1235 -28.56 38.13 -25.01
N SER A 1236 -28.86 38.93 -23.99
CA SER A 1236 -29.30 40.31 -24.13
C SER A 1236 -28.15 41.29 -23.90
N LEU A 1237 -28.36 42.58 -24.20
CA LEU A 1237 -27.37 43.63 -23.88
C LEU A 1237 -27.40 44.06 -22.40
N GLU A 1238 -28.46 43.70 -21.67
CA GLU A 1238 -28.69 44.09 -20.27
C GLU A 1238 -28.40 42.95 -19.27
N SER A 1239 -28.00 41.77 -19.76
CA SER A 1239 -27.73 40.55 -18.99
C SER A 1239 -26.27 40.36 -18.64
#